data_AF-A0A2V5ZDJ6-F1
#
_entry.id   AF-A0A2V5ZDJ6-F1
#
_cell.length_a   1.000
_cell.length_b   1.000
_cell.length_c   1.000
_cell.angle_alpha   90.00
_cell.angle_beta   90.00
_cell.angle_gamma   90.00
#
_symmetry.space_group_name_H-M   'P 1'
#
loop_
_entity.id
_entity.type
_entity.pdbx_description
1 polymer ?
#
loop_
_entity_poly.entity_id
_entity_poly.type
_entity_poly.pdbx_seq_one_letter_code
_entity_poly.pdbx_strand_id
1 'polypeptide(L)'
;MLRLGLITFATCSLFTAAASGQTVGRKPIPKEPLEKYDNPPAIAAPALQISPAFTSQFGPYTSYQVNVDANGNNRIGDAANEPSICVDPTDGNKMSIGWRQFDSVLSNFRQAGFAYSTNGGSNWISPGVLQSNVFRSDPVLNSDTAGRFFYLSLLQTFFDDLWQSLTGGQSWALIAPADGGDKEWFTIDNTNSSGHGFQYQFWSTDGNNYGGRQFTRSINGGSTWLDPINIPNSPRWGTLDVDSDGNLFIGGVNLSTGGIWCARSTNAKNSAVVPTFDQSTAVNLGGDIVFSEPINPEGLVGQVFLTVDRSGTSTNNNIYMLASVQPSGFTTGSDVMFVRSTNGGTTFSAPHRINDDPVNHAKWHWFGTLSVAPNGRIDVVWFDTRNATNNTDSQLFYSYSIDGGNNWSANVAVSNSFNPFVGYPNQAKIGDYITVVSDNASANVAYAATFNGEEDIYYVRVSPAPTPIPDPCYSNFATAEGCDALGSLTTGAGNTALGWRSLFLDTTGSFNTGVGGGALALNNADSNTAVGVAALLLNTTGTQNTALGTDALVFNDSGSSNAATGYFALMNNTTGGSNAAMGDQALTANTSGNNNTAVGNLVLTNSETTSDHVCVGREAGSGITTANNNIIIGHHSGVHSVFGQESDRCFIDNISGAPVSAATAAMLMVDFDGRLGTITADGPNPGGFSLNGIRPQAIPDAAKQAMLDLQVQDLEATIAQQQQQIETLTVQLKKQTAQIQNVNAQLEMRKPSAKMILNEPKAVPSGRVYGQLEQ
;
A
#
# COMPACT_ATOMS: atom_id res chain seq x y z
N MET A 1 34.01 -72.87 16.47
CA MET A 1 32.63 -73.27 16.15
C MET A 1 31.78 -72.00 16.19
N LEU A 2 31.58 -71.38 15.02
CA LEU A 2 30.28 -71.17 14.34
C LEU A 2 29.28 -70.39 15.21
N ARG A 3 28.72 -69.22 14.84
CA ARG A 3 28.32 -68.74 13.50
C ARG A 3 27.84 -67.27 13.58
N LEU A 4 27.91 -66.58 12.42
CA LEU A 4 27.16 -65.37 11.96
C LEU A 4 27.32 -64.08 12.81
N GLY A 5 27.73 -62.91 12.31
CA GLY A 5 27.73 -62.35 10.96
C GLY A 5 26.60 -61.31 10.82
N LEU A 6 26.92 -60.01 10.86
CA LEU A 6 26.53 -59.04 9.83
C LEU A 6 27.12 -57.64 10.13
N ILE A 7 27.41 -56.95 9.03
CA ILE A 7 28.17 -55.70 8.87
C ILE A 7 27.30 -54.48 9.20
N THR A 8 27.83 -53.52 9.95
CA THR A 8 27.23 -52.18 10.17
C THR A 8 28.09 -51.13 9.47
N PHE A 9 27.48 -50.36 8.56
CA PHE A 9 28.09 -49.19 7.92
C PHE A 9 28.08 -47.99 8.87
N ALA A 10 29.18 -47.24 8.84
CA ALA A 10 29.46 -46.11 9.72
C ALA A 10 28.67 -44.85 9.36
N THR A 11 28.12 -44.18 10.38
CA THR A 11 27.79 -42.75 10.35
C THR A 11 28.63 -42.04 11.40
N CYS A 12 29.44 -41.09 10.94
CA CYS A 12 30.34 -40.27 11.73
C CYS A 12 29.53 -39.23 12.51
N SER A 13 29.46 -39.36 13.84
CA SER A 13 28.91 -38.34 14.73
C SER A 13 30.07 -37.51 15.29
N LEU A 14 30.22 -36.29 14.79
CA LEU A 14 31.09 -35.27 15.37
C LEU A 14 30.45 -34.77 16.68
N PHE A 15 31.13 -35.00 17.79
CA PHE A 15 30.87 -34.35 19.07
C PHE A 15 31.16 -32.85 18.94
N THR A 16 30.18 -32.01 19.24
CA THR A 16 30.41 -30.63 19.66
C THR A 16 29.85 -30.43 21.05
N ALA A 17 30.74 -29.97 21.93
CA ALA A 17 30.57 -29.84 23.36
C ALA A 17 29.34 -28.99 23.74
N ALA A 18 28.61 -29.49 24.73
CA ALA A 18 27.68 -28.70 25.51
C ALA A 18 28.44 -27.59 26.24
N ALA A 19 28.38 -26.37 25.72
CA ALA A 19 28.63 -25.18 26.52
C ALA A 19 27.32 -24.86 27.25
N SER A 20 27.29 -25.13 28.55
CA SER A 20 26.24 -24.60 29.43
C SER A 20 26.39 -23.09 29.48
N GLY A 21 25.75 -22.39 28.55
CA GLY A 21 25.38 -21.00 28.77
C GLY A 21 24.38 -21.02 29.92
N GLN A 22 24.81 -20.68 31.13
CA GLN A 22 23.90 -20.31 32.19
C GLN A 22 23.11 -19.11 31.67
N THR A 23 21.88 -19.37 31.21
CA THR A 23 20.86 -18.35 31.01
C THR A 23 20.74 -17.61 32.33
N VAL A 24 21.07 -16.32 32.33
CA VAL A 24 20.72 -15.44 33.45
C VAL A 24 19.22 -15.62 33.67
N GLY A 25 18.85 -15.99 34.90
CA GLY A 25 17.47 -16.37 35.21
C GLY A 25 16.47 -15.26 34.89
N ARG A 26 15.38 -15.65 34.23
CA ARG A 26 14.13 -14.91 34.04
C ARG A 26 13.83 -14.02 35.25
N LYS A 27 13.59 -12.71 35.07
CA LYS A 27 12.96 -11.91 36.12
C LYS A 27 11.57 -12.49 36.37
N PRO A 28 11.24 -12.95 37.59
CA PRO A 28 9.91 -13.43 37.89
C PRO A 28 8.91 -12.30 37.64
N ILE A 29 7.83 -12.61 36.95
CA ILE A 29 6.67 -11.73 36.87
C ILE A 29 6.20 -11.49 38.33
N PRO A 30 6.01 -10.23 38.77
CA PRO A 30 5.57 -9.93 40.13
C PRO A 30 4.28 -10.68 40.49
N LYS A 31 4.16 -11.07 41.77
CA LYS A 31 2.96 -11.68 42.35
C LYS A 31 2.28 -10.74 43.36
N GLU A 32 2.44 -9.44 43.15
CA GLU A 32 2.01 -8.38 44.06
C GLU A 32 1.30 -7.28 43.27
N PRO A 33 0.40 -6.49 43.89
CA PRO A 33 -0.26 -5.39 43.21
C PRO A 33 0.77 -4.42 42.63
N LEU A 34 0.53 -3.96 41.41
CA LEU A 34 1.36 -2.93 40.77
C LEU A 34 1.06 -1.55 41.38
N GLU A 35 -0.14 -1.37 41.93
CA GLU A 35 -0.55 -0.14 42.59
C GLU A 35 -0.11 -0.07 44.05
N LYS A 36 0.90 0.76 44.34
CA LYS A 36 1.44 1.01 45.69
C LYS A 36 1.31 2.48 46.09
N TYR A 37 1.28 2.75 47.40
CA TYR A 37 1.28 4.09 47.99
C TYR A 37 2.70 4.67 48.14
N ASP A 38 3.68 3.81 48.49
CA ASP A 38 5.05 4.19 48.82
C ASP A 38 6.08 3.60 47.83
N ASN A 39 6.44 4.36 46.79
CA ASN A 39 7.63 4.11 45.94
C ASN A 39 8.75 5.12 46.29
N PRO A 40 10.04 4.79 46.02
CA PRO A 40 11.20 5.61 46.40
C PRO A 40 11.40 6.88 45.53
N PRO A 41 11.90 8.00 46.10
CA PRO A 41 11.93 9.35 45.49
C PRO A 41 12.51 9.40 44.07
N ALA A 42 11.82 10.12 43.19
CA ALA A 42 12.24 10.38 41.81
C ALA A 42 13.54 11.18 41.72
N ILE A 43 14.22 11.04 40.58
CA ILE A 43 15.34 11.90 40.19
C ILE A 43 14.75 13.22 39.67
N ALA A 44 15.19 14.35 40.22
CA ALA A 44 14.69 15.68 39.87
C ALA A 44 14.79 15.96 38.36
N ALA A 45 13.66 16.34 37.74
CA ALA A 45 13.58 16.69 36.33
C ALA A 45 14.35 18.00 36.03
N PRO A 46 15.20 18.05 34.99
CA PRO A 46 15.81 19.30 34.55
C PRO A 46 14.82 20.13 33.72
N ALA A 47 14.54 21.33 34.25
CA ALA A 47 14.06 22.56 33.63
C ALA A 47 13.67 22.53 32.13
N LEU A 48 12.38 22.34 31.83
CA LEU A 48 11.66 23.04 30.76
C LEU A 48 10.16 23.13 31.11
N GLN A 49 9.84 23.71 32.26
CA GLN A 49 8.45 23.96 32.69
C GLN A 49 7.80 25.04 31.81
N ILE A 50 7.37 24.66 30.61
CA ILE A 50 6.79 25.58 29.61
C ILE A 50 5.28 25.65 29.85
N SER A 51 4.76 26.87 29.92
CA SER A 51 3.34 27.21 29.86
C SER A 51 3.19 28.30 28.79
N PRO A 52 2.22 28.23 27.86
CA PRO A 52 0.94 27.51 27.90
C PRO A 52 1.03 26.01 27.53
N ALA A 53 -0.12 25.33 27.40
CA ALA A 53 -0.19 23.91 27.03
C ALA A 53 0.63 23.58 25.77
N PHE A 54 1.32 22.44 25.80
CA PHE A 54 2.23 22.05 24.73
C PHE A 54 1.47 21.43 23.55
N THR A 55 1.84 21.86 22.33
CA THR A 55 1.36 21.26 21.08
C THR A 55 2.57 20.74 20.30
N SER A 56 2.61 19.43 20.09
CA SER A 56 3.73 18.75 19.41
C SER A 56 3.34 18.41 17.98
N GLN A 57 3.83 19.18 17.01
CA GLN A 57 3.62 18.92 15.59
C GLN A 57 4.71 17.99 15.05
N PHE A 58 4.33 16.90 14.39
CA PHE A 58 5.22 15.98 13.67
C PHE A 58 4.64 15.65 12.30
N GLY A 59 5.21 16.24 11.24
CA GLY A 59 4.66 16.10 9.88
C GLY A 59 3.18 16.52 9.83
N PRO A 60 2.26 15.68 9.34
CA PRO A 60 0.82 15.97 9.32
C PRO A 60 0.12 15.73 10.67
N TYR A 61 0.81 15.15 11.65
CA TYR A 61 0.21 14.75 12.92
C TYR A 61 0.45 15.82 13.99
N THR A 62 -0.59 16.16 14.74
CA THR A 62 -0.54 17.13 15.83
C THR A 62 -0.95 16.44 17.11
N SER A 63 -0.06 16.41 18.10
CA SER A 63 -0.38 15.95 19.44
C SER A 63 -0.70 17.14 20.34
N TYR A 64 -1.88 17.13 20.93
CA TYR A 64 -2.39 18.17 21.83
C TYR A 64 -2.31 17.70 23.27
N GLN A 65 -1.72 18.50 24.16
CA GLN A 65 -1.75 18.22 25.60
C GLN A 65 -3.20 18.27 26.12
N VAL A 66 -3.55 17.33 26.99
CA VAL A 66 -4.92 17.07 27.46
C VAL A 66 -5.11 17.49 28.92
N ASN A 67 -4.15 17.19 29.80
CA ASN A 67 -4.20 17.48 31.25
C ASN A 67 -3.88 18.95 31.57
N VAL A 68 -4.58 19.87 30.93
CA VAL A 68 -4.38 21.32 31.10
C VAL A 68 -5.13 21.89 32.32
N ASP A 69 -4.81 23.11 32.74
CA ASP A 69 -5.60 23.85 33.75
C ASP A 69 -6.89 24.44 33.15
N ALA A 70 -7.71 25.10 33.98
CA ALA A 70 -8.96 25.71 33.54
C ALA A 70 -8.80 26.84 32.50
N ASN A 71 -7.59 27.39 32.36
CA ASN A 71 -7.24 28.40 31.35
C ASN A 71 -6.63 27.79 30.09
N GLY A 72 -6.50 26.46 30.02
CA GLY A 72 -5.83 25.76 28.92
C GLY A 72 -4.30 25.82 28.98
N ASN A 73 -3.72 26.07 30.15
CA ASN A 73 -2.28 26.09 30.34
C ASN A 73 -1.76 24.73 30.85
N ASN A 74 -0.48 24.46 30.61
CA ASN A 74 0.23 23.34 31.23
C ASN A 74 0.22 23.45 32.78
N ARG A 75 0.08 22.32 33.48
CA ARG A 75 0.06 22.23 34.95
C ARG A 75 1.48 21.97 35.49
N ILE A 76 2.26 23.04 35.60
CA ILE A 76 3.67 22.94 36.00
C ILE A 76 3.89 22.13 37.29
N GLY A 77 4.75 21.12 37.20
CA GLY A 77 5.18 20.24 38.28
C GLY A 77 4.25 19.07 38.57
N ASP A 78 3.17 18.90 37.80
CA ASP A 78 2.29 17.75 37.84
C ASP A 78 2.87 16.55 37.07
N ALA A 79 2.17 15.42 37.14
CA ALA A 79 2.41 14.29 36.27
C ALA A 79 1.09 13.59 35.97
N ALA A 80 1.00 12.95 34.81
CA ALA A 80 -0.20 12.30 34.35
C ALA A 80 0.10 11.09 33.46
N ASN A 81 -0.48 9.92 33.78
CA ASN A 81 -0.26 8.71 33.00
C ASN A 81 -1.43 7.74 32.95
N GLU A 82 -1.23 6.64 32.22
CA GLU A 82 -2.19 5.55 32.01
C GLU A 82 -3.53 6.04 31.43
N PRO A 83 -3.53 6.75 30.29
CA PRO A 83 -4.75 7.32 29.75
C PRO A 83 -5.64 6.28 29.06
N SER A 84 -6.94 6.39 29.32
CA SER A 84 -8.01 5.72 28.56
C SER A 84 -8.89 6.75 27.85
N ILE A 85 -9.22 6.49 26.57
CA ILE A 85 -10.11 7.35 25.77
C ILE A 85 -11.44 6.66 25.48
N CYS A 86 -12.53 7.43 25.49
CA CYS A 86 -13.80 7.05 24.87
C CYS A 86 -14.28 8.14 23.90
N VAL A 87 -14.93 7.74 22.82
CA VAL A 87 -15.49 8.62 21.78
C VAL A 87 -16.98 8.31 21.64
N ASP A 88 -17.80 9.34 21.44
CA ASP A 88 -19.22 9.16 21.17
C ASP A 88 -19.41 8.53 19.78
N PRO A 89 -19.97 7.31 19.68
CA PRO A 89 -20.15 6.63 18.39
C PRO A 89 -21.16 7.34 17.48
N THR A 90 -21.96 8.26 18.02
CA THR A 90 -22.97 9.04 17.26
C THR A 90 -22.47 10.44 16.87
N ASP A 91 -21.41 10.93 17.51
CA ASP A 91 -20.82 12.25 17.26
C ASP A 91 -19.32 12.24 17.61
N GLY A 92 -18.48 11.93 16.63
CA GLY A 92 -17.02 11.85 16.81
C GLY A 92 -16.33 13.15 17.26
N ASN A 93 -17.06 14.27 17.37
CA ASN A 93 -16.53 15.48 17.98
C ASN A 93 -16.49 15.40 19.50
N LYS A 94 -17.33 14.56 20.12
CA LYS A 94 -17.41 14.37 21.57
C LYS A 94 -16.55 13.21 21.99
N MET A 95 -15.61 13.48 22.87
CA MET A 95 -14.71 12.47 23.42
C MET A 95 -14.22 12.88 24.80
N SER A 96 -13.81 11.90 25.59
CA SER A 96 -13.23 12.12 26.90
C SER A 96 -12.02 11.22 27.09
N ILE A 97 -11.01 11.74 27.77
CA ILE A 97 -9.83 11.00 28.20
C ILE A 97 -9.79 11.08 29.72
N GLY A 98 -9.57 9.95 30.37
CA GLY A 98 -9.25 9.86 31.80
C GLY A 98 -7.86 9.28 32.01
N TRP A 99 -7.22 9.65 33.11
CA TRP A 99 -5.83 9.29 33.44
C TRP A 99 -5.60 9.31 34.96
N ARG A 100 -4.46 8.78 35.39
CA ARG A 100 -3.93 8.96 36.75
C ARG A 100 -3.31 10.35 36.87
N GLN A 101 -3.96 11.24 37.59
CA GLN A 101 -3.47 12.58 37.88
C GLN A 101 -2.65 12.60 39.16
N PHE A 102 -1.41 13.08 39.08
CA PHE A 102 -0.57 13.42 40.23
C PHE A 102 -0.43 14.94 40.27
N ASP A 103 -0.79 15.57 41.39
CA ASP A 103 -0.71 17.04 41.52
C ASP A 103 0.73 17.54 41.71
N SER A 104 1.67 16.63 41.98
CA SER A 104 3.09 16.94 42.09
C SER A 104 3.94 15.71 41.82
N VAL A 105 5.02 15.88 41.05
CA VAL A 105 6.05 14.86 40.84
C VAL A 105 6.71 14.36 42.15
N LEU A 106 6.56 15.10 43.24
CA LEU A 106 7.11 14.73 44.56
C LEU A 106 6.19 13.78 45.35
N SER A 107 5.00 13.46 44.83
CA SER A 107 3.98 12.67 45.51
C SER A 107 3.54 11.48 44.66
N ASN A 108 3.27 10.35 45.32
CA ASN A 108 2.62 9.20 44.69
C ASN A 108 1.10 9.19 44.84
N PHE A 109 0.57 10.17 45.58
CA PHE A 109 -0.86 10.34 45.66
C PHE A 109 -1.40 10.72 44.29
N ARG A 110 -2.41 9.99 43.86
CA ARG A 110 -3.00 10.09 42.53
C ARG A 110 -4.50 10.04 42.59
N GLN A 111 -5.11 10.70 41.62
CA GLN A 111 -6.56 10.82 41.49
C GLN A 111 -6.97 10.53 40.05
N ALA A 112 -8.27 10.36 39.81
CA ALA A 112 -8.82 10.17 38.48
C ALA A 112 -8.99 11.53 37.80
N GLY A 113 -8.03 11.90 36.95
CA GLY A 113 -8.15 13.05 36.07
C GLY A 113 -9.10 12.76 34.92
N PHE A 114 -9.72 13.81 34.38
CA PHE A 114 -10.47 13.72 33.14
C PHE A 114 -10.48 15.04 32.37
N ALA A 115 -10.58 14.93 31.05
CA ALA A 115 -10.82 16.02 30.14
C ALA A 115 -11.82 15.60 29.07
N TYR A 116 -12.43 16.58 28.44
CA TYR A 116 -13.33 16.35 27.32
C TYR A 116 -12.98 17.27 26.15
N SER A 117 -13.39 16.82 24.96
CA SER A 117 -13.37 17.61 23.75
C SER A 117 -14.76 17.57 23.09
N THR A 118 -15.13 18.69 22.46
CA THR A 118 -16.36 18.84 21.66
C THR A 118 -16.07 19.20 20.21
N ASN A 119 -14.80 19.09 19.78
CA ASN A 119 -14.32 19.47 18.45
C ASN A 119 -13.35 18.44 17.85
N GLY A 120 -13.54 17.16 18.16
CA GLY A 120 -12.74 16.08 17.57
C GLY A 120 -11.32 16.00 18.12
N GLY A 121 -11.09 16.50 19.34
CA GLY A 121 -9.81 16.47 20.03
C GLY A 121 -8.82 17.57 19.61
N SER A 122 -9.27 18.57 18.85
CA SER A 122 -8.44 19.75 18.49
C SER A 122 -8.24 20.70 19.68
N ASN A 123 -9.10 20.62 20.69
CA ASN A 123 -8.97 21.31 21.96
C ASN A 123 -9.51 20.43 23.10
N TRP A 124 -8.95 20.60 24.30
CA TRP A 124 -9.29 19.84 25.50
C TRP A 124 -9.58 20.76 26.67
N ILE A 125 -10.62 20.44 27.41
CA ILE A 125 -11.01 21.14 28.64
C ILE A 125 -10.93 20.14 29.78
N SER A 126 -10.16 20.47 30.82
CA SER A 126 -9.99 19.66 32.02
C SER A 126 -10.63 20.34 33.24
N PRO A 127 -11.84 19.94 33.65
CA PRO A 127 -12.53 20.55 34.79
C PRO A 127 -11.92 20.21 36.14
N GLY A 128 -11.02 19.21 36.21
CA GLY A 128 -10.42 18.73 37.43
C GLY A 128 -10.34 17.20 37.47
N VAL A 129 -10.73 16.63 38.62
CA VAL A 129 -10.65 15.21 38.94
C VAL A 129 -12.04 14.69 39.34
N LEU A 130 -12.32 13.39 39.17
CA LEU A 130 -13.64 12.80 39.49
C LEU A 130 -14.05 13.04 40.95
N GLN A 131 -13.10 12.89 41.87
CA GLN A 131 -13.28 13.16 43.30
C GLN A 131 -12.00 13.73 43.89
N SER A 132 -12.08 14.92 44.47
CA SER A 132 -10.95 15.61 45.11
C SER A 132 -10.45 14.87 46.36
N ASN A 133 -9.13 14.73 46.50
CA ASN A 133 -8.46 14.08 47.64
C ASN A 133 -8.87 12.62 47.88
N VAL A 134 -9.35 11.92 46.86
CA VAL A 134 -9.62 10.47 46.91
C VAL A 134 -8.65 9.76 45.99
N PHE A 135 -7.91 8.79 46.54
CA PHE A 135 -7.03 7.94 45.74
C PHE A 135 -7.85 7.26 44.64
N ARG A 136 -7.40 7.43 43.39
CA ARG A 136 -8.01 6.78 42.23
C ARG A 136 -6.95 6.42 41.20
N SER A 137 -7.05 5.22 40.64
CA SER A 137 -6.10 4.69 39.65
C SER A 137 -6.81 3.92 38.53
N ASP A 138 -6.00 3.33 37.64
CA ASP A 138 -6.37 2.43 36.53
C ASP A 138 -7.64 2.87 35.76
N PRO A 139 -7.68 4.12 35.25
CA PRO A 139 -8.87 4.63 34.61
C PRO A 139 -9.16 3.88 33.31
N VAL A 140 -10.38 3.38 33.19
CA VAL A 140 -10.90 2.76 31.96
C VAL A 140 -12.17 3.48 31.56
N LEU A 141 -12.19 3.99 30.32
CA LEU A 141 -13.32 4.71 29.77
C LEU A 141 -13.94 3.93 28.62
N ASN A 142 -15.26 3.96 28.52
CA ASN A 142 -16.00 3.36 27.41
C ASN A 142 -17.27 4.16 27.10
N SER A 143 -17.83 3.99 25.91
CA SER A 143 -19.07 4.62 25.49
C SER A 143 -20.10 3.58 25.06
N ASP A 144 -21.37 3.87 25.29
CA ASP A 144 -22.45 3.04 24.75
C ASP A 144 -22.99 3.56 23.42
N THR A 145 -23.87 2.78 22.79
CA THR A 145 -24.50 3.13 21.52
C THR A 145 -25.36 4.41 21.56
N ALA A 146 -25.67 4.93 22.76
CA ALA A 146 -26.42 6.17 22.94
C ALA A 146 -25.51 7.39 23.17
N GLY A 147 -24.19 7.23 23.10
CA GLY A 147 -23.24 8.32 23.34
C GLY A 147 -23.03 8.67 24.81
N ARG A 148 -23.46 7.80 25.75
CA ARG A 148 -23.17 7.97 27.18
C ARG A 148 -21.78 7.45 27.47
N PHE A 149 -21.00 8.21 28.24
CA PHE A 149 -19.65 7.79 28.62
C PHE A 149 -19.65 7.18 30.01
N PHE A 150 -18.77 6.21 30.21
CA PHE A 150 -18.58 5.50 31.46
C PHE A 150 -17.10 5.56 31.84
N TYR A 151 -16.83 5.72 33.14
CA TYR A 151 -15.48 5.79 33.70
C TYR A 151 -15.42 4.85 34.89
N LEU A 152 -14.64 3.79 34.77
CA LEU A 152 -14.30 2.86 35.84
C LEU A 152 -12.97 3.29 36.46
N SER A 153 -12.86 3.23 37.79
CA SER A 153 -11.63 3.60 38.48
C SER A 153 -11.45 2.89 39.82
N LEU A 154 -10.26 2.33 40.01
CA LEU A 154 -9.75 1.68 41.22
C LEU A 154 -9.54 2.63 42.41
N LEU A 155 -10.00 2.21 43.59
CA LEU A 155 -9.71 2.81 44.89
C LEU A 155 -8.51 2.15 45.56
N GLN A 156 -7.94 2.81 46.58
CA GLN A 156 -6.82 2.26 47.37
C GLN A 156 -7.15 0.92 48.04
N THR A 157 -8.44 0.65 48.25
CA THR A 157 -8.95 -0.59 48.84
C THR A 157 -9.07 -1.73 47.83
N PHE A 158 -8.65 -1.54 46.57
CA PHE A 158 -8.82 -2.49 45.46
C PHE A 158 -10.29 -2.83 45.15
N PHE A 159 -11.19 -1.87 45.38
CA PHE A 159 -12.54 -1.85 44.83
C PHE A 159 -12.62 -0.74 43.79
N ASP A 160 -13.59 -0.82 42.89
CA ASP A 160 -13.73 0.18 41.83
C ASP A 160 -15.03 0.96 42.04
N ASP A 161 -15.14 2.10 41.37
CA ASP A 161 -16.40 2.80 41.21
C ASP A 161 -16.68 3.01 39.72
N LEU A 162 -17.94 2.84 39.33
CA LEU A 162 -18.38 3.18 37.99
C LEU A 162 -19.10 4.53 37.98
N TRP A 163 -18.68 5.38 37.06
CA TRP A 163 -19.24 6.71 36.83
C TRP A 163 -19.85 6.79 35.43
N GLN A 164 -20.81 7.69 35.26
CA GLN A 164 -21.42 7.99 33.97
C GLN A 164 -21.43 9.48 33.68
N SER A 165 -21.22 9.81 32.41
CA SER A 165 -21.47 11.14 31.84
C SER A 165 -22.56 11.07 30.77
N LEU A 166 -23.55 11.96 30.91
CA LEU A 166 -24.57 12.22 29.88
C LEU A 166 -24.25 13.47 29.05
N THR A 167 -23.11 14.11 29.32
CA THR A 167 -22.71 15.41 28.78
C THR A 167 -21.45 15.30 27.93
N GLY A 168 -21.14 14.10 27.41
CA GLY A 168 -19.94 13.86 26.61
C GLY A 168 -18.64 14.08 27.40
N GLY A 169 -18.62 13.73 28.69
CA GLY A 169 -17.42 13.82 29.55
C GLY A 169 -17.27 15.14 30.31
N GLN A 170 -18.19 16.11 30.13
CA GLN A 170 -18.12 17.41 30.84
C GLN A 170 -18.34 17.28 32.35
N SER A 171 -19.20 16.34 32.73
CA SER A 171 -19.54 16.07 34.13
C SER A 171 -19.81 14.59 34.32
N TRP A 172 -19.53 14.10 35.53
CA TRP A 172 -19.63 12.70 35.90
C TRP A 172 -20.48 12.52 37.15
N ALA A 173 -21.33 11.50 37.15
CA ALA A 173 -22.11 11.07 38.29
C ALA A 173 -21.75 9.63 38.65
N LEU A 174 -21.54 9.37 39.95
CA LEU A 174 -21.31 8.02 40.45
C LEU A 174 -22.58 7.20 40.22
N ILE A 175 -22.44 6.03 39.57
CA ILE A 175 -23.53 5.06 39.43
C ILE A 175 -23.59 4.21 40.70
N ALA A 176 -22.53 3.45 40.97
CA ALA A 176 -22.41 2.56 42.11
C ALA A 176 -20.95 2.11 42.29
N PRO A 177 -20.59 1.62 43.50
CA PRO A 177 -19.41 0.79 43.67
C PRO A 177 -19.45 -0.43 42.76
N ALA A 178 -18.30 -0.77 42.19
CA ALA A 178 -18.09 -1.97 41.39
C ALA A 178 -17.12 -2.92 42.12
N ASP A 179 -17.42 -4.21 42.04
CA ASP A 179 -16.46 -5.23 42.47
C ASP A 179 -15.27 -5.19 41.49
N GLY A 180 -14.05 -5.14 42.02
CA GLY A 180 -12.89 -4.74 41.23
C GLY A 180 -11.54 -5.26 41.73
N GLY A 181 -10.49 -4.71 41.15
CA GLY A 181 -9.12 -4.97 41.53
C GLY A 181 -8.11 -4.46 40.51
N ASP A 182 -6.84 -4.50 40.89
CA ASP A 182 -5.68 -3.99 40.13
C ASP A 182 -5.69 -4.40 38.65
N LYS A 183 -5.42 -3.44 37.76
CA LYS A 183 -5.47 -3.58 36.30
C LYS A 183 -6.82 -4.06 35.79
N GLU A 184 -7.90 -3.45 36.30
CA GLU A 184 -9.24 -3.68 35.81
C GLU A 184 -9.42 -3.20 34.36
N TRP A 185 -10.27 -3.93 33.62
CA TRP A 185 -10.81 -3.51 32.34
C TRP A 185 -12.28 -3.86 32.29
N PHE A 186 -13.08 -3.01 31.63
CA PHE A 186 -14.48 -3.30 31.37
C PHE A 186 -14.88 -3.04 29.92
N THR A 187 -15.92 -3.74 29.48
CA THR A 187 -16.58 -3.49 28.19
C THR A 187 -18.08 -3.45 28.38
N ILE A 188 -18.76 -2.74 27.48
CA ILE A 188 -20.21 -2.64 27.42
C ILE A 188 -20.68 -3.50 26.24
N ASP A 189 -21.69 -4.34 26.47
CA ASP A 189 -22.35 -5.04 25.38
C ASP A 189 -23.17 -4.06 24.54
N ASN A 190 -22.53 -3.50 23.52
CA ASN A 190 -23.15 -2.58 22.57
C ASN A 190 -23.82 -3.31 21.39
N THR A 191 -23.94 -4.64 21.45
CA THR A 191 -24.47 -5.47 20.35
C THR A 191 -25.99 -5.57 20.44
N ASN A 192 -26.64 -6.13 19.41
CA ASN A 192 -28.08 -6.41 19.45
C ASN A 192 -28.41 -7.74 20.17
N SER A 193 -27.48 -8.30 20.96
CA SER A 193 -27.68 -9.55 21.67
C SER A 193 -28.62 -9.39 22.88
N SER A 194 -28.98 -10.51 23.53
CA SER A 194 -29.73 -10.48 24.80
C SER A 194 -28.98 -9.82 25.95
N GLY A 195 -27.66 -9.61 25.80
CA GLY A 195 -26.80 -8.95 26.76
C GLY A 195 -26.70 -7.45 26.55
N HIS A 196 -27.38 -6.86 25.55
CA HIS A 196 -27.28 -5.43 25.25
C HIS A 196 -27.38 -4.55 26.51
N GLY A 197 -26.38 -3.69 26.73
CA GLY A 197 -26.28 -2.81 27.88
C GLY A 197 -25.71 -3.46 29.16
N PHE A 198 -25.38 -4.76 29.13
CA PHE A 198 -24.63 -5.40 30.22
C PHE A 198 -23.20 -4.88 30.20
N GLN A 199 -22.58 -4.88 31.38
CA GLN A 199 -21.20 -4.48 31.56
C GLN A 199 -20.43 -5.65 32.13
N TYR A 200 -19.30 -5.95 31.52
CA TYR A 200 -18.42 -7.04 31.92
C TYR A 200 -17.11 -6.45 32.37
N GLN A 201 -16.60 -6.93 33.49
CA GLN A 201 -15.36 -6.43 34.07
C GLN A 201 -14.47 -7.59 34.52
N PHE A 202 -13.16 -7.47 34.31
CA PHE A 202 -12.17 -8.41 34.81
C PHE A 202 -10.88 -7.69 35.21
N TRP A 203 -10.06 -8.31 36.07
CA TRP A 203 -8.88 -7.68 36.70
C TRP A 203 -7.79 -8.70 37.07
N SER A 204 -6.69 -8.23 37.66
CA SER A 204 -5.61 -9.08 38.17
C SER A 204 -5.95 -9.76 39.51
N THR A 205 -5.42 -10.96 39.78
CA THR A 205 -5.64 -11.60 41.07
C THR A 205 -4.78 -11.05 42.22
N ASP A 206 -3.72 -10.31 41.91
CA ASP A 206 -2.70 -9.96 42.90
C ASP A 206 -3.06 -8.71 43.72
N GLY A 207 -4.01 -7.89 43.25
CA GLY A 207 -4.56 -6.74 43.98
C GLY A 207 -6.09 -6.76 43.98
N ASN A 208 -6.68 -7.71 44.70
CA ASN A 208 -8.14 -7.78 44.82
C ASN A 208 -8.62 -8.34 46.18
N ASN A 209 -9.93 -8.22 46.42
CA ASN A 209 -10.56 -8.63 47.68
C ASN A 209 -11.26 -10.01 47.64
N TYR A 210 -11.12 -10.77 46.55
CA TYR A 210 -11.97 -11.92 46.27
C TYR A 210 -11.23 -13.27 46.20
N GLY A 211 -10.00 -13.35 46.71
CA GLY A 211 -9.27 -14.61 46.83
C GLY A 211 -8.98 -15.29 45.49
N GLY A 212 -8.59 -14.49 44.48
CA GLY A 212 -8.21 -14.98 43.15
C GLY A 212 -9.33 -14.98 42.10
N ARG A 213 -10.57 -14.67 42.49
CA ARG A 213 -11.68 -14.44 41.54
C ARG A 213 -11.45 -13.10 40.85
N GLN A 214 -11.71 -13.06 39.54
CA GLN A 214 -11.18 -12.03 38.64
C GLN A 214 -12.19 -11.57 37.57
N PHE A 215 -13.48 -11.88 37.74
CA PHE A 215 -14.52 -11.49 36.80
C PHE A 215 -15.84 -11.19 37.50
N THR A 216 -16.52 -10.14 37.05
CA THR A 216 -17.90 -9.81 37.41
C THR A 216 -18.68 -9.26 36.21
N ARG A 217 -19.99 -9.18 36.36
CA ARG A 217 -20.94 -8.67 35.36
C ARG A 217 -22.03 -7.86 36.03
N SER A 218 -22.37 -6.71 35.45
CA SER A 218 -23.60 -6.00 35.72
C SER A 218 -24.62 -6.20 34.60
N ILE A 219 -25.87 -6.45 34.97
CA ILE A 219 -26.99 -6.63 34.03
C ILE A 219 -27.96 -5.42 34.03
N ASN A 220 -27.64 -4.36 34.77
CA ASN A 220 -28.49 -3.20 34.98
C ASN A 220 -27.71 -1.88 34.87
N GLY A 221 -26.79 -1.81 33.90
CA GLY A 221 -26.04 -0.59 33.60
C GLY A 221 -25.04 -0.18 34.68
N GLY A 222 -24.50 -1.14 35.44
CA GLY A 222 -23.49 -0.91 36.46
C GLY A 222 -24.02 -0.62 37.86
N SER A 223 -25.35 -0.67 38.08
CA SER A 223 -25.94 -0.38 39.41
C SER A 223 -25.69 -1.48 40.44
N THR A 224 -25.63 -2.74 40.01
CA THR A 224 -25.24 -3.88 40.86
C THR A 224 -24.38 -4.85 40.07
N TRP A 225 -23.52 -5.57 40.79
CA TRP A 225 -22.55 -6.51 40.23
C TRP A 225 -22.76 -7.91 40.78
N LEU A 226 -22.41 -8.91 39.97
CA LEU A 226 -22.39 -10.31 40.36
C LEU A 226 -21.23 -10.56 41.33
N ASP A 227 -21.44 -11.40 42.34
CA ASP A 227 -20.33 -11.93 43.16
C ASP A 227 -19.20 -12.45 42.27
N PRO A 228 -17.94 -11.99 42.43
CA PRO A 228 -16.89 -12.32 41.50
C PRO A 228 -16.65 -13.82 41.34
N ILE A 229 -16.32 -14.25 40.12
CA ILE A 229 -16.04 -15.65 39.75
C ILE A 229 -14.64 -15.81 39.14
N ASN A 230 -14.21 -17.07 38.99
CA ASN A 230 -12.92 -17.42 38.39
C ASN A 230 -13.02 -17.51 36.86
N ILE A 231 -11.93 -17.14 36.18
CA ILE A 231 -11.73 -17.42 34.76
C ILE A 231 -10.72 -18.59 34.65
N PRO A 232 -10.98 -19.62 33.82
CA PRO A 232 -10.00 -20.69 33.57
C PRO A 232 -8.65 -20.14 33.13
N ASN A 233 -7.58 -20.77 33.59
CA ASN A 233 -6.19 -20.35 33.36
C ASN A 233 -5.83 -18.94 33.88
N SER A 234 -6.68 -18.26 34.65
CA SER A 234 -6.40 -16.98 35.32
C SER A 234 -5.64 -15.97 34.44
N PRO A 235 -6.18 -15.60 33.25
CA PRO A 235 -5.60 -14.51 32.45
C PRO A 235 -5.65 -13.20 33.23
N ARG A 236 -4.56 -12.43 33.19
CA ARG A 236 -4.39 -11.10 33.80
C ARG A 236 -3.72 -10.17 32.80
N TRP A 237 -3.64 -8.87 33.10
CA TRP A 237 -2.97 -7.87 32.26
C TRP A 237 -3.43 -7.93 30.80
N GLY A 238 -4.72 -7.70 30.59
CA GLY A 238 -5.27 -7.61 29.25
C GLY A 238 -6.66 -7.01 29.20
N THR A 239 -7.35 -7.17 28.07
CA THR A 239 -8.68 -6.58 27.84
C THR A 239 -9.74 -7.61 27.46
N LEU A 240 -10.98 -7.14 27.35
CA LEU A 240 -12.16 -7.95 27.03
C LEU A 240 -13.08 -7.22 26.05
N ASP A 241 -13.78 -7.99 25.21
CA ASP A 241 -14.73 -7.45 24.23
C ASP A 241 -15.79 -8.50 23.87
N VAL A 242 -16.86 -8.07 23.20
CA VAL A 242 -17.98 -8.93 22.82
C VAL A 242 -18.12 -9.03 21.30
N ASP A 243 -18.42 -10.23 20.80
CA ASP A 243 -18.78 -10.42 19.39
C ASP A 243 -20.22 -9.99 19.10
N SER A 244 -20.60 -9.94 17.83
CA SER A 244 -21.95 -9.51 17.40
C SER A 244 -23.08 -10.38 17.95
N ASP A 245 -22.78 -11.61 18.38
CA ASP A 245 -23.74 -12.54 18.99
C ASP A 245 -23.84 -12.36 20.52
N GLY A 246 -23.03 -11.47 21.11
CA GLY A 246 -22.93 -11.23 22.56
C GLY A 246 -22.10 -12.28 23.30
N ASN A 247 -21.24 -13.03 22.61
CA ASN A 247 -20.28 -13.89 23.29
C ASN A 247 -19.13 -13.02 23.78
N LEU A 248 -18.79 -13.19 25.06
CA LEU A 248 -17.74 -12.44 25.73
C LEU A 248 -16.38 -13.13 25.52
N PHE A 249 -15.36 -12.35 25.20
CA PHE A 249 -13.98 -12.79 25.07
C PHE A 249 -13.06 -12.01 26.02
N ILE A 250 -12.12 -12.70 26.66
CA ILE A 250 -11.14 -12.11 27.58
C ILE A 250 -9.76 -12.59 27.17
N GLY A 251 -8.84 -11.65 26.93
CA GLY A 251 -7.44 -11.91 26.62
C GLY A 251 -6.54 -11.56 27.80
N GLY A 252 -5.50 -12.35 28.04
CA GLY A 252 -4.53 -12.02 29.09
C GLY A 252 -3.43 -13.06 29.27
N VAL A 253 -2.46 -12.75 30.12
CA VAL A 253 -1.35 -13.62 30.49
C VAL A 253 -1.57 -14.24 31.86
N ASN A 254 -1.26 -15.51 32.01
CA ASN A 254 -1.20 -16.17 33.30
C ASN A 254 0.19 -15.91 33.93
N LEU A 255 0.25 -15.12 35.01
CA LEU A 255 1.52 -14.69 35.60
C LEU A 255 2.33 -15.81 36.26
N SER A 256 1.70 -16.95 36.56
CA SER A 256 2.40 -18.11 37.13
C SER A 256 3.11 -18.96 36.07
N THR A 257 2.59 -18.98 34.85
CA THR A 257 3.12 -19.82 33.75
C THR A 257 3.79 -19.00 32.65
N GLY A 258 3.41 -17.73 32.48
CA GLY A 258 3.73 -16.90 31.31
C GLY A 258 2.83 -17.14 30.10
N GLY A 259 1.96 -18.16 30.13
CA GLY A 259 1.11 -18.48 29.00
C GLY A 259 0.05 -17.40 28.73
N ILE A 260 -0.17 -17.08 27.46
CA ILE A 260 -1.21 -16.13 27.01
C ILE A 260 -2.47 -16.90 26.63
N TRP A 261 -3.64 -16.41 27.01
CA TRP A 261 -4.91 -17.11 26.90
C TRP A 261 -6.02 -16.20 26.37
N CYS A 262 -6.94 -16.80 25.62
CA CYS A 262 -8.23 -16.23 25.24
C CYS A 262 -9.34 -17.09 25.84
N ALA A 263 -10.09 -16.55 26.80
CA ALA A 263 -11.27 -17.20 27.38
C ALA A 263 -12.55 -16.70 26.70
N ARG A 264 -13.53 -17.59 26.47
CA ARG A 264 -14.85 -17.22 25.93
C ARG A 264 -15.95 -17.62 26.89
N SER A 265 -16.97 -16.78 27.01
CA SER A 265 -18.26 -17.11 27.61
C SER A 265 -19.41 -16.80 26.65
N THR A 266 -20.12 -17.84 26.23
CA THR A 266 -21.30 -17.74 25.36
C THR A 266 -22.59 -17.43 26.14
N ASN A 267 -22.59 -17.62 27.46
CA ASN A 267 -23.74 -17.41 28.33
C ASN A 267 -23.65 -16.16 29.21
N ALA A 268 -22.57 -15.38 29.13
CA ALA A 268 -22.42 -14.09 29.83
C ALA A 268 -23.52 -13.08 29.46
N LYS A 269 -24.10 -13.17 28.26
CA LYS A 269 -25.26 -12.37 27.80
C LYS A 269 -26.62 -12.78 28.39
N ASN A 270 -26.70 -13.85 29.18
CA ASN A 270 -27.95 -14.32 29.76
C ASN A 270 -28.08 -13.87 31.22
N SER A 271 -29.07 -13.01 31.51
CA SER A 271 -29.30 -12.45 32.85
C SER A 271 -29.72 -13.47 33.90
N ALA A 272 -30.26 -14.63 33.50
CA ALA A 272 -30.79 -15.64 34.41
C ALA A 272 -29.72 -16.63 34.94
N VAL A 273 -28.46 -16.51 34.49
CA VAL A 273 -27.40 -17.46 34.85
C VAL A 273 -26.16 -16.75 35.38
N VAL A 274 -25.42 -17.45 36.25
CA VAL A 274 -24.04 -17.11 36.57
C VAL A 274 -23.19 -17.50 35.36
N PRO A 275 -22.38 -16.60 34.78
CA PRO A 275 -21.58 -16.90 33.60
C PRO A 275 -20.61 -18.05 33.84
N THR A 276 -20.35 -18.82 32.78
CA THR A 276 -19.28 -19.82 32.73
C THR A 276 -18.43 -19.59 31.50
N PHE A 277 -17.14 -19.91 31.59
CA PHE A 277 -16.24 -19.84 30.44
C PHE A 277 -16.17 -21.20 29.76
N ASP A 278 -16.90 -21.35 28.66
CA ASP A 278 -17.01 -22.60 27.90
C ASP A 278 -15.78 -22.90 27.03
N GLN A 279 -14.87 -21.94 26.88
CA GLN A 279 -13.61 -22.10 26.16
C GLN A 279 -12.48 -21.30 26.82
N SER A 280 -11.27 -21.85 26.79
CA SER A 280 -10.04 -21.17 27.17
C SER A 280 -8.90 -21.70 26.29
N THR A 281 -8.48 -20.88 25.34
CA THR A 281 -7.55 -21.25 24.27
C THR A 281 -6.19 -20.62 24.54
N ALA A 282 -5.12 -21.42 24.48
CA ALA A 282 -3.76 -20.90 24.54
C ALA A 282 -3.42 -20.12 23.26
N VAL A 283 -2.73 -18.99 23.41
CA VAL A 283 -2.42 -18.06 22.33
C VAL A 283 -0.91 -17.86 22.25
N ASN A 284 -0.34 -18.00 21.05
CA ASN A 284 1.09 -17.79 20.83
C ASN A 284 1.33 -16.45 20.13
N LEU A 285 1.86 -15.47 20.87
CA LEU A 285 2.29 -14.17 20.32
C LEU A 285 3.79 -14.13 19.97
N GLY A 286 4.52 -15.25 20.03
CA GLY A 286 5.93 -15.32 19.66
C GLY A 286 6.92 -14.88 20.75
N GLY A 287 6.42 -14.48 21.92
CA GLY A 287 7.25 -14.02 23.04
C GLY A 287 6.48 -13.94 24.35
N ASP A 288 7.14 -13.40 25.36
CA ASP A 288 6.62 -13.26 26.72
C ASP A 288 6.24 -11.81 27.05
N ILE A 289 5.19 -11.63 27.86
CA ILE A 289 4.91 -10.35 28.50
C ILE A 289 5.95 -10.11 29.59
N VAL A 290 6.55 -8.92 29.60
CA VAL A 290 7.65 -8.56 30.50
C VAL A 290 7.36 -7.27 31.29
N PHE A 291 7.97 -7.18 32.47
CA PHE A 291 7.79 -6.15 33.48
C PHE A 291 9.16 -5.77 34.06
N SER A 292 9.31 -4.51 34.49
CA SER A 292 10.55 -4.01 35.10
C SER A 292 11.77 -4.15 34.18
N GLU A 293 11.56 -3.78 32.93
CA GLU A 293 12.63 -3.71 31.93
C GLU A 293 13.30 -2.33 31.96
N PRO A 294 14.54 -2.18 31.44
CA PRO A 294 15.24 -0.90 31.45
C PRO A 294 14.44 0.26 30.83
N ILE A 295 13.57 -0.01 29.84
CA ILE A 295 12.73 1.00 29.20
C ILE A 295 11.57 1.49 30.08
N ASN A 296 11.09 0.66 31.01
CA ASN A 296 10.01 0.98 31.94
C ASN A 296 10.22 0.29 33.31
N PRO A 297 11.14 0.80 34.17
CA PRO A 297 11.70 0.05 35.31
C PRO A 297 10.73 -0.43 36.39
N GLU A 298 9.63 0.28 36.62
CA GLU A 298 8.57 -0.11 37.58
C GLU A 298 7.26 -0.50 36.90
N GLY A 299 7.24 -0.58 35.56
CA GLY A 299 6.02 -0.81 34.78
C GLY A 299 6.13 -1.96 33.79
N LEU A 300 5.03 -2.16 33.06
CA LEU A 300 4.94 -3.12 31.97
C LEU A 300 5.68 -2.60 30.73
N VAL A 301 6.18 -3.50 29.89
CA VAL A 301 6.53 -3.13 28.50
C VAL A 301 5.28 -3.14 27.62
N GLY A 302 4.24 -3.85 28.03
CA GLY A 302 2.93 -3.86 27.41
C GLY A 302 2.04 -4.90 28.06
N GLN A 303 0.77 -4.88 27.68
CA GLN A 303 -0.24 -5.83 28.12
C GLN A 303 -0.94 -6.47 26.92
N VAL A 304 -1.81 -7.46 27.16
CA VAL A 304 -2.51 -8.18 26.09
C VAL A 304 -3.81 -7.47 25.74
N PHE A 305 -3.85 -6.79 24.61
CA PHE A 305 -5.10 -6.22 24.10
C PHE A 305 -5.85 -7.24 23.26
N LEU A 306 -7.14 -7.39 23.54
CA LEU A 306 -8.13 -8.15 22.78
C LEU A 306 -9.24 -7.20 22.33
N THR A 307 -9.62 -7.30 21.05
CA THR A 307 -10.80 -6.64 20.48
C THR A 307 -11.48 -7.56 19.48
N VAL A 308 -12.79 -7.36 19.27
CA VAL A 308 -13.58 -8.13 18.32
C VAL A 308 -14.11 -7.26 17.19
N ASP A 309 -13.96 -7.75 15.97
CA ASP A 309 -14.51 -7.09 14.78
C ASP A 309 -16.04 -7.15 14.79
N ARG A 310 -16.69 -5.99 14.73
CA ARG A 310 -18.15 -5.84 14.63
C ARG A 310 -18.57 -5.02 13.41
N SER A 311 -17.73 -4.98 12.39
CA SER A 311 -17.93 -4.14 11.20
C SER A 311 -19.05 -4.60 10.27
N GLY A 312 -19.55 -5.82 10.43
CA GLY A 312 -20.48 -6.44 9.47
C GLY A 312 -19.84 -6.81 8.13
N THR A 313 -18.52 -6.65 7.96
CA THR A 313 -17.78 -7.03 6.76
C THR A 313 -17.42 -8.53 6.75
N SER A 314 -16.60 -8.98 5.80
CA SER A 314 -16.14 -10.38 5.74
C SER A 314 -15.31 -10.82 6.94
N THR A 315 -14.80 -9.88 7.75
CA THR A 315 -14.01 -10.16 8.95
C THR A 315 -14.82 -10.06 10.24
N ASN A 316 -16.14 -9.82 10.14
CA ASN A 316 -17.02 -9.72 11.30
C ASN A 316 -16.90 -10.93 12.23
N ASN A 317 -16.88 -10.68 13.54
CA ASN A 317 -16.65 -11.63 14.63
C ASN A 317 -15.25 -12.29 14.65
N ASN A 318 -14.28 -11.79 13.86
CA ASN A 318 -12.89 -12.12 14.11
C ASN A 318 -12.45 -11.55 15.46
N ILE A 319 -11.66 -12.33 16.18
CA ILE A 319 -11.03 -11.90 17.44
C ILE A 319 -9.57 -11.57 17.15
N TYR A 320 -9.15 -10.38 17.54
CA TYR A 320 -7.79 -9.90 17.37
C TYR A 320 -7.13 -9.77 18.73
N MET A 321 -5.90 -10.25 18.83
CA MET A 321 -5.08 -10.08 20.03
C MET A 321 -3.71 -9.52 19.65
N LEU A 322 -3.23 -8.56 20.44
CA LEU A 322 -1.94 -7.92 20.24
C LEU A 322 -1.27 -7.63 21.58
N ALA A 323 0.05 -7.75 21.62
CA ALA A 323 0.85 -7.29 22.75
C ALA A 323 2.27 -6.94 22.31
N SER A 324 2.91 -6.07 23.08
CA SER A 324 4.37 -5.95 23.09
C SER A 324 4.96 -7.09 23.89
N VAL A 325 5.77 -7.92 23.25
CA VAL A 325 6.38 -9.11 23.88
C VAL A 325 7.90 -9.09 23.72
N GLN A 326 8.61 -9.63 24.70
CA GLN A 326 10.02 -9.97 24.54
C GLN A 326 10.12 -11.25 23.69
N PRO A 327 10.77 -11.22 22.51
CA PRO A 327 10.82 -12.37 21.62
C PRO A 327 11.46 -13.60 22.29
N SER A 328 10.90 -14.78 22.00
CA SER A 328 11.36 -16.04 22.58
C SER A 328 12.86 -16.27 22.34
N GLY A 329 13.61 -16.53 23.42
CA GLY A 329 15.06 -16.77 23.36
C GLY A 329 15.93 -15.52 23.42
N PHE A 330 15.35 -14.34 23.63
CA PHE A 330 16.05 -13.07 23.82
C PHE A 330 15.78 -12.50 25.21
N THR A 331 16.67 -11.64 25.69
CA THR A 331 16.63 -11.07 27.05
C THR A 331 16.54 -9.54 27.05
N THR A 332 16.43 -8.93 25.88
CA THR A 332 16.33 -7.47 25.71
C THR A 332 15.38 -7.17 24.56
N GLY A 333 14.87 -5.94 24.54
CA GLY A 333 13.99 -5.48 23.48
C GLY A 333 12.61 -6.12 23.51
N SER A 334 11.76 -5.66 22.61
CA SER A 334 10.39 -6.16 22.43
C SER A 334 9.94 -5.99 20.98
N ASP A 335 8.95 -6.76 20.58
CA ASP A 335 8.23 -6.62 19.32
C ASP A 335 6.73 -6.47 19.58
N VAL A 336 6.03 -5.74 18.70
CA VAL A 336 4.58 -5.66 18.69
C VAL A 336 4.04 -6.82 17.86
N MET A 337 3.43 -7.78 18.52
CA MET A 337 3.00 -9.03 17.92
C MET A 337 1.48 -9.12 17.88
N PHE A 338 0.95 -9.66 16.80
CA PHE A 338 -0.47 -9.78 16.51
C PHE A 338 -0.84 -11.21 16.14
N VAL A 339 -2.03 -11.62 16.57
CA VAL A 339 -2.69 -12.85 16.11
C VAL A 339 -4.18 -12.61 15.92
N ARG A 340 -4.80 -13.45 15.10
CA ARG A 340 -6.24 -13.42 14.88
C ARG A 340 -6.86 -14.80 14.96
N SER A 341 -8.12 -14.84 15.37
CA SER A 341 -8.98 -16.01 15.29
C SER A 341 -10.16 -15.70 14.37
N THR A 342 -10.42 -16.58 13.41
CA THR A 342 -11.57 -16.52 12.49
C THR A 342 -12.67 -17.54 12.82
N ASN A 343 -12.57 -18.22 13.97
CA ASN A 343 -13.46 -19.31 14.35
C ASN A 343 -13.91 -19.24 15.83
N GLY A 344 -14.27 -18.04 16.30
CA GLY A 344 -14.84 -17.85 17.63
C GLY A 344 -13.87 -18.15 18.79
N GLY A 345 -12.58 -17.92 18.57
CA GLY A 345 -11.50 -18.04 19.55
C GLY A 345 -10.95 -19.45 19.70
N THR A 346 -11.40 -20.39 18.86
CA THR A 346 -11.04 -21.82 18.98
C THR A 346 -9.58 -22.04 18.62
N THR A 347 -9.08 -21.35 17.60
CA THR A 347 -7.66 -21.38 17.18
C THR A 347 -7.21 -20.00 16.72
N PHE A 348 -5.94 -19.69 16.92
CA PHE A 348 -5.32 -18.45 16.46
C PHE A 348 -4.33 -18.69 15.33
N SER A 349 -4.13 -17.68 14.49
CA SER A 349 -3.10 -17.67 13.45
C SER A 349 -1.68 -17.84 14.05
N ALA A 350 -0.70 -18.08 13.18
CA ALA A 350 0.68 -17.87 13.56
C ALA A 350 0.91 -16.40 14.00
N PRO A 351 1.84 -16.14 14.93
CA PRO A 351 2.18 -14.79 15.36
C PRO A 351 2.72 -13.96 14.20
N HIS A 352 2.23 -12.73 14.07
CA HIS A 352 2.64 -11.76 13.07
C HIS A 352 3.30 -10.56 13.75
N ARG A 353 4.51 -10.20 13.35
CA ARG A 353 5.24 -9.04 13.86
C ARG A 353 4.78 -7.80 13.08
N ILE A 354 4.21 -6.82 13.78
CA ILE A 354 3.66 -5.59 13.19
C ILE A 354 4.74 -4.59 12.86
N ASN A 355 5.72 -4.45 13.77
CA ASN A 355 6.83 -3.57 13.54
C ASN A 355 7.69 -4.09 12.37
N ASP A 356 7.95 -3.23 11.38
CA ASP A 356 8.55 -3.56 10.08
C ASP A 356 10.05 -3.23 9.98
N ASP A 357 10.66 -2.79 11.08
CA ASP A 357 12.10 -2.55 11.17
C ASP A 357 12.88 -3.87 11.04
N PRO A 358 14.13 -3.85 10.53
CA PRO A 358 14.98 -5.04 10.54
C PRO A 358 15.05 -5.63 11.94
N VAL A 359 14.87 -6.96 12.06
CA VAL A 359 14.84 -7.66 13.35
C VAL A 359 16.05 -7.28 14.20
N ASN A 360 15.79 -6.54 15.28
CA ASN A 360 16.81 -6.04 16.19
C ASN A 360 16.27 -6.06 17.62
N HIS A 361 16.52 -7.17 18.32
CA HIS A 361 16.09 -7.37 19.72
C HIS A 361 16.93 -6.57 20.73
N ALA A 362 17.60 -5.51 20.31
CA ALA A 362 18.07 -4.46 21.20
C ALA A 362 17.06 -3.31 21.31
N LYS A 363 16.17 -3.12 20.32
CA LYS A 363 15.17 -2.04 20.28
C LYS A 363 13.92 -2.39 21.08
N TRP A 364 13.24 -1.38 21.60
CA TRP A 364 11.99 -1.52 22.35
C TRP A 364 10.81 -1.06 21.49
N HIS A 365 9.81 -1.95 21.36
CA HIS A 365 8.56 -1.74 20.66
C HIS A 365 7.42 -2.06 21.64
N TRP A 366 7.00 -1.05 22.37
CA TRP A 366 6.34 -1.18 23.67
C TRP A 366 5.02 -0.41 23.73
N PHE A 367 4.15 -0.76 24.68
CA PHE A 367 2.77 -0.26 24.78
C PHE A 367 1.94 -0.42 23.50
N GLY A 368 2.13 -1.51 22.77
CA GLY A 368 1.28 -1.84 21.65
C GLY A 368 -0.19 -2.00 22.06
N THR A 369 -1.08 -1.31 21.36
CA THR A 369 -2.54 -1.40 21.52
C THR A 369 -3.22 -1.37 20.15
N LEU A 370 -4.48 -1.81 20.08
CA LEU A 370 -5.26 -1.88 18.85
C LEU A 370 -6.73 -1.53 19.04
N SER A 371 -7.37 -1.11 17.95
CA SER A 371 -8.82 -0.90 17.85
C SER A 371 -9.32 -1.32 16.46
N VAL A 372 -10.58 -1.72 16.37
CA VAL A 372 -11.26 -2.02 15.10
C VAL A 372 -12.25 -0.91 14.79
N ALA A 373 -12.09 -0.26 13.64
CA ALA A 373 -13.01 0.73 13.11
C ALA A 373 -14.34 0.08 12.70
N PRO A 374 -15.45 0.86 12.64
CA PRO A 374 -16.74 0.32 12.21
C PRO A 374 -16.75 -0.23 10.77
N ASN A 375 -15.77 0.10 9.93
CA ASN A 375 -15.58 -0.44 8.59
C ASN A 375 -14.64 -1.67 8.52
N GLY A 376 -14.19 -2.20 9.66
CA GLY A 376 -13.33 -3.39 9.74
C GLY A 376 -11.83 -3.12 9.66
N ARG A 377 -11.42 -1.85 9.52
CA ARG A 377 -10.00 -1.47 9.60
C ARG A 377 -9.48 -1.71 11.02
N ILE A 378 -8.34 -2.37 11.15
CA ILE A 378 -7.61 -2.52 12.41
C ILE A 378 -6.56 -1.43 12.47
N ASP A 379 -6.58 -0.61 13.51
CA ASP A 379 -5.60 0.43 13.78
C ASP A 379 -4.72 0.01 14.95
N VAL A 380 -3.40 0.10 14.80
CA VAL A 380 -2.41 -0.28 15.82
C VAL A 380 -1.46 0.88 16.07
N VAL A 381 -1.20 1.17 17.35
CA VAL A 381 -0.21 2.15 17.79
C VAL A 381 0.67 1.60 18.91
N TRP A 382 1.91 2.08 18.98
CA TRP A 382 2.89 1.66 19.98
C TRP A 382 4.00 2.70 20.14
N PHE A 383 4.73 2.65 21.25
CA PHE A 383 5.98 3.37 21.44
C PHE A 383 7.17 2.59 20.87
N ASP A 384 8.10 3.31 20.26
CA ASP A 384 9.16 2.70 19.48
C ASP A 384 10.49 3.45 19.65
N THR A 385 11.57 2.72 19.91
CA THR A 385 12.93 3.28 20.07
C THR A 385 13.81 3.10 18.83
N ARG A 386 13.27 2.63 17.70
CA ARG A 386 14.05 2.31 16.49
C ARG A 386 14.88 3.48 15.99
N ASN A 387 14.33 4.70 16.08
CA ASN A 387 14.97 5.92 15.60
C ASN A 387 15.95 6.53 16.62
N ALA A 388 15.92 6.09 17.88
CA ALA A 388 16.73 6.66 18.93
C ALA A 388 18.13 6.03 19.00
N THR A 389 19.18 6.84 19.02
CA THR A 389 20.56 6.35 19.15
C THR A 389 20.88 5.83 20.55
N ASN A 390 20.25 6.42 21.57
CA ASN A 390 20.40 6.02 22.98
C ASN A 390 19.56 4.80 23.37
N ASN A 391 18.68 4.33 22.48
CA ASN A 391 17.77 3.21 22.70
C ASN A 391 16.76 3.39 23.84
N THR A 392 16.52 4.64 24.22
CA THR A 392 15.59 5.00 25.29
C THR A 392 14.53 5.97 24.80
N ASP A 393 14.93 6.96 24.00
CA ASP A 393 13.96 7.92 23.48
C ASP A 393 12.95 7.19 22.61
N SER A 394 11.68 7.54 22.82
CA SER A 394 10.54 6.86 22.22
C SER A 394 9.78 7.81 21.31
N GLN A 395 9.18 7.24 20.26
CA GLN A 395 8.19 7.88 19.41
C GLN A 395 6.95 7.02 19.34
N LEU A 396 5.78 7.63 19.19
CA LEU A 396 4.56 6.92 18.85
C LEU A 396 4.58 6.56 17.36
N PHE A 397 4.29 5.30 17.06
CA PHE A 397 4.15 4.77 15.71
C PHE A 397 2.74 4.27 15.45
N TYR A 398 2.39 4.19 14.17
CA TYR A 398 1.08 3.77 13.67
C TYR A 398 1.21 2.84 12.46
N SER A 399 0.35 1.83 12.42
CA SER A 399 0.10 0.97 11.26
C SER A 399 -1.36 0.53 11.26
N TYR A 400 -1.89 0.16 10.10
CA TYR A 400 -3.26 -0.31 9.98
C TYR A 400 -3.39 -1.48 9.00
N SER A 401 -4.46 -2.26 9.16
CA SER A 401 -4.86 -3.35 8.26
C SER A 401 -6.30 -3.20 7.83
N ILE A 402 -6.59 -3.48 6.55
CA ILE A 402 -7.95 -3.44 5.97
C ILE A 402 -8.45 -4.81 5.52
N ASP A 403 -7.72 -5.88 5.83
CA ASP A 403 -8.02 -7.25 5.39
C ASP A 403 -8.03 -8.25 6.56
N GLY A 404 -8.35 -7.76 7.75
CA GLY A 404 -8.43 -8.54 8.98
C GLY A 404 -7.07 -8.97 9.52
N GLY A 405 -6.02 -8.17 9.30
CA GLY A 405 -4.66 -8.43 9.79
C GLY A 405 -3.85 -9.41 8.97
N ASN A 406 -4.19 -9.64 7.69
CA ASN A 406 -3.32 -10.41 6.79
C ASN A 406 -2.12 -9.57 6.34
N ASN A 407 -2.40 -8.33 5.92
CA ASN A 407 -1.41 -7.36 5.49
C ASN A 407 -1.53 -6.08 6.30
N TRP A 408 -0.41 -5.37 6.44
CA TRP A 408 -0.29 -4.17 7.25
C TRP A 408 0.32 -3.05 6.41
N SER A 409 -0.11 -1.82 6.67
CA SER A 409 0.51 -0.64 6.10
C SER A 409 1.94 -0.49 6.60
N ALA A 410 2.77 0.22 5.82
CA ALA A 410 4.07 0.68 6.29
C ALA A 410 3.92 1.38 7.65
N ASN A 411 4.85 1.11 8.56
CA ASN A 411 4.87 1.77 9.86
C ASN A 411 5.25 3.23 9.68
N VAL A 412 4.53 4.13 10.33
CA VAL A 412 4.82 5.57 10.30
C VAL A 412 4.95 6.11 11.72
N ALA A 413 5.97 6.93 11.96
CA ALA A 413 6.03 7.73 13.19
C ALA A 413 4.94 8.79 13.13
N VAL A 414 4.28 9.04 14.27
CA VAL A 414 3.16 10.00 14.39
C VAL A 414 3.37 11.02 15.51
N SER A 415 4.53 10.99 16.17
CA SER A 415 4.92 11.98 17.18
C SER A 415 6.39 12.37 17.06
N ASN A 416 6.75 13.50 17.68
CA ASN A 416 8.16 13.79 17.97
C ASN A 416 8.74 12.75 18.94
N SER A 417 10.06 12.74 19.07
CA SER A 417 10.77 11.92 20.05
C SER A 417 10.62 12.51 21.45
N PHE A 418 10.48 11.67 22.46
CA PHE A 418 10.43 12.06 23.88
C PHE A 418 11.25 11.09 24.74
N ASN A 419 11.66 11.53 25.92
CA ASN A 419 12.47 10.75 26.84
C ASN A 419 11.57 10.14 27.94
N PRO A 420 11.35 8.81 27.96
CA PRO A 420 10.49 8.17 28.95
C PRO A 420 11.19 7.96 30.30
N PHE A 421 12.01 8.91 30.75
CA PHE A 421 12.69 8.86 32.06
C PHE A 421 12.62 10.20 32.80
N VAL A 422 11.80 11.13 32.33
CA VAL A 422 11.64 12.45 32.92
C VAL A 422 10.17 12.70 33.26
N GLY A 423 9.93 13.57 34.23
CA GLY A 423 8.57 14.01 34.57
C GLY A 423 7.76 13.03 35.42
N TYR A 424 8.31 11.87 35.81
CA TYR A 424 7.56 10.92 36.63
C TYR A 424 7.26 11.43 38.02
N PRO A 425 6.14 10.97 38.62
CA PRO A 425 5.90 11.10 40.05
C PRO A 425 6.98 10.35 40.83
N ASN A 426 6.78 10.15 42.12
CA ASN A 426 7.68 9.35 42.97
C ASN A 426 7.66 7.84 42.60
N GLN A 427 7.85 7.51 41.31
CA GLN A 427 7.82 6.22 40.62
C GLN A 427 8.84 6.25 39.46
N ALA A 428 9.26 5.08 38.98
CA ALA A 428 10.19 4.95 37.86
C ALA A 428 9.53 4.30 36.63
N LYS A 429 8.43 4.87 36.12
CA LYS A 429 7.69 4.41 34.93
C LYS A 429 6.83 5.51 34.28
N ILE A 430 6.54 5.42 32.97
CA ILE A 430 5.56 6.29 32.24
C ILE A 430 4.09 5.94 32.46
N GLY A 431 3.82 4.96 33.32
CA GLY A 431 2.58 4.19 33.32
C GLY A 431 2.76 2.81 32.72
N ASP A 432 1.65 2.19 32.30
CA ASP A 432 1.58 0.78 31.88
C ASP A 432 0.81 0.55 30.56
N TYR A 433 0.05 1.55 30.07
CA TYR A 433 -0.74 1.43 28.85
C TYR A 433 -1.04 2.79 28.19
N ILE A 434 -1.43 2.70 26.92
CA ILE A 434 -2.03 3.76 26.11
C ILE A 434 -3.28 3.20 25.43
N THR A 435 -4.14 4.04 24.88
CA THR A 435 -5.40 3.59 24.28
C THR A 435 -5.70 4.23 22.94
N VAL A 436 -6.46 3.51 22.12
CA VAL A 436 -6.90 3.94 20.80
C VAL A 436 -8.37 3.58 20.58
N VAL A 437 -9.13 4.50 19.99
CA VAL A 437 -10.52 4.26 19.55
C VAL A 437 -10.68 4.71 18.10
N SER A 438 -11.10 3.77 17.24
CA SER A 438 -11.20 3.98 15.81
C SER A 438 -12.60 4.42 15.36
N ASP A 439 -12.63 5.33 14.41
CA ASP A 439 -13.81 5.61 13.59
C ASP A 439 -13.54 5.22 12.12
N ASN A 440 -14.53 5.42 11.24
CA ASN A 440 -14.41 5.00 9.84
C ASN A 440 -13.25 5.67 9.09
N ALA A 441 -12.83 6.87 9.49
CA ALA A 441 -11.80 7.63 8.79
C ALA A 441 -10.42 7.54 9.44
N SER A 442 -10.35 7.28 10.75
CA SER A 442 -9.17 7.56 11.56
C SER A 442 -9.21 6.83 12.91
N ALA A 443 -8.13 6.96 13.68
CA ALA A 443 -8.05 6.49 15.05
C ALA A 443 -7.65 7.62 16.01
N ASN A 444 -8.29 7.62 17.18
CA ASN A 444 -8.15 8.60 18.25
C ASN A 444 -7.27 7.99 19.33
N VAL A 445 -6.07 8.54 19.53
CA VAL A 445 -5.06 7.95 20.41
C VAL A 445 -4.85 8.84 21.62
N ALA A 446 -4.87 8.26 22.82
CA ALA A 446 -4.48 8.91 24.06
C ALA A 446 -3.25 8.21 24.64
N TYR A 447 -2.20 8.99 24.94
CA TYR A 447 -0.92 8.46 25.38
C TYR A 447 -0.18 9.44 26.30
N ALA A 448 0.68 8.91 27.18
CA ALA A 448 1.56 9.74 28.00
C ALA A 448 2.88 10.02 27.27
N ALA A 449 3.39 11.25 27.31
CA ALA A 449 4.67 11.62 26.72
C ALA A 449 5.29 12.81 27.45
N THR A 450 6.54 13.13 27.13
CA THR A 450 7.32 14.14 27.86
C THR A 450 7.86 15.28 26.98
N PHE A 451 7.07 15.75 26.01
CA PHE A 451 7.54 16.72 25.01
C PHE A 451 8.01 18.05 25.60
N ASN A 452 7.41 18.46 26.71
CA ASN A 452 7.75 19.65 27.50
C ASN A 452 8.63 19.32 28.72
N GLY A 453 9.12 18.09 28.89
CA GLY A 453 9.93 17.70 30.06
C GLY A 453 9.12 17.35 31.32
N GLU A 454 7.80 17.35 31.25
CA GLU A 454 6.87 16.84 32.27
C GLU A 454 6.14 15.60 31.71
N GLU A 455 5.61 14.73 32.57
CA GLU A 455 4.84 13.56 32.12
C GLU A 455 3.39 13.98 31.93
N ASP A 456 2.97 14.13 30.68
CA ASP A 456 1.66 14.67 30.31
C ASP A 456 0.87 13.73 29.41
N ILE A 457 -0.45 13.89 29.42
CA ILE A 457 -1.35 13.19 28.50
C ILE A 457 -1.47 13.98 27.20
N TYR A 458 -1.26 13.28 26.09
CA TYR A 458 -1.43 13.81 24.76
C TYR A 458 -2.50 13.03 23.99
N TYR A 459 -3.24 13.77 23.17
CA TYR A 459 -4.14 13.25 22.16
C TYR A 459 -3.55 13.45 20.77
N VAL A 460 -3.58 12.42 19.94
CA VAL A 460 -3.30 12.55 18.50
C VAL A 460 -4.35 11.79 17.70
N ARG A 461 -4.77 12.39 16.59
CA ARG A 461 -5.62 11.72 15.60
C ARG A 461 -4.75 11.21 14.46
N VAL A 462 -4.72 9.89 14.29
CA VAL A 462 -3.99 9.22 13.20
C VAL A 462 -4.98 8.76 12.15
N SER A 463 -4.56 8.70 10.90
CA SER A 463 -5.41 8.21 9.81
C SER A 463 -4.59 7.39 8.85
N PRO A 464 -5.20 6.42 8.14
CA PRO A 464 -4.57 5.79 7.00
C PRO A 464 -3.99 6.88 6.09
N ALA A 465 -2.67 6.87 5.88
CA ALA A 465 -2.11 7.68 4.81
C ALA A 465 -2.86 7.30 3.53
N PRO A 466 -3.26 8.25 2.67
CA PRO A 466 -3.91 7.92 1.42
C PRO A 466 -2.98 6.97 0.66
N THR A 467 -3.31 5.69 0.66
CA THR A 467 -2.68 4.73 -0.23
C THR A 467 -2.94 5.27 -1.62
N PRO A 468 -1.93 5.42 -2.48
CA PRO A 468 -2.20 5.57 -3.90
C PRO A 468 -3.12 4.40 -4.26
N ILE A 469 -4.37 4.69 -4.57
CA ILE A 469 -5.30 3.69 -5.06
C ILE A 469 -4.61 3.12 -6.30
N PRO A 470 -4.42 1.80 -6.45
CA PRO A 470 -3.97 1.24 -7.71
C PRO A 470 -4.87 1.81 -8.81
N ASP A 471 -4.26 2.52 -9.77
CA ASP A 471 -5.00 3.27 -10.79
C ASP A 471 -6.02 2.34 -11.46
N PRO A 472 -7.34 2.58 -11.32
CA PRO A 472 -8.33 1.75 -11.97
C PRO A 472 -8.10 1.80 -13.48
N CYS A 473 -8.16 0.66 -14.17
CA CYS A 473 -8.00 0.65 -15.63
C CYS A 473 -8.98 1.64 -16.27
N TYR A 474 -8.47 2.67 -16.95
CA TYR A 474 -9.31 3.60 -17.70
C TYR A 474 -10.14 2.84 -18.74
N SER A 475 -11.38 3.28 -18.97
CA SER A 475 -12.20 2.74 -20.05
C SER A 475 -11.51 2.91 -21.40
N ASN A 476 -11.87 2.06 -22.38
CA ASN A 476 -11.33 2.09 -23.74
C ASN A 476 -9.81 1.82 -23.86
N PHE A 477 -9.21 1.07 -22.92
CA PHE A 477 -7.79 0.71 -22.96
C PHE A 477 -6.84 1.92 -22.89
N ALA A 478 -7.25 2.99 -22.21
CA ALA A 478 -6.43 4.20 -22.07
C ALA A 478 -5.48 4.14 -20.86
N THR A 479 -4.43 4.96 -20.90
CA THR A 479 -3.53 5.28 -19.77
C THR A 479 -3.47 6.79 -19.65
N ALA A 480 -3.77 7.38 -18.48
CA ALA A 480 -3.71 8.82 -18.27
C ALA A 480 -3.01 9.15 -16.95
N GLU A 481 -1.94 9.94 -17.01
CA GLU A 481 -1.25 10.45 -15.81
C GLU A 481 -0.88 11.92 -15.98
N GLY A 482 -1.18 12.74 -14.96
CA GLY A 482 -0.98 14.18 -14.98
C GLY A 482 -2.28 14.98 -15.11
N CYS A 483 -2.24 16.23 -14.63
CA CYS A 483 -3.40 17.11 -14.60
C CYS A 483 -3.94 17.36 -16.03
N ASP A 484 -5.26 17.20 -16.19
CA ASP A 484 -6.01 17.33 -17.46
C ASP A 484 -5.56 16.37 -18.59
N ALA A 485 -4.83 15.28 -18.30
CA ALA A 485 -4.53 14.26 -19.31
C ALA A 485 -5.82 13.56 -19.77
N LEU A 486 -6.02 13.44 -21.10
CA LEU A 486 -7.25 12.86 -21.72
C LEU A 486 -8.58 13.46 -21.25
N GLY A 487 -8.59 14.71 -20.79
CA GLY A 487 -9.76 15.34 -20.16
C GLY A 487 -11.04 15.44 -21.01
N SER A 488 -10.94 15.28 -22.34
CA SER A 488 -12.08 15.39 -23.27
C SER A 488 -12.42 14.09 -24.02
N LEU A 489 -11.80 12.95 -23.67
CA LEU A 489 -11.96 11.69 -24.42
C LEU A 489 -13.38 11.15 -24.29
N THR A 490 -14.03 10.89 -25.44
CA THR A 490 -15.41 10.34 -25.49
C THR A 490 -15.45 8.90 -26.00
N THR A 491 -14.94 8.66 -27.21
CA THR A 491 -15.06 7.36 -27.91
C THR A 491 -13.73 6.81 -28.42
N GLY A 492 -12.66 7.62 -28.37
CA GLY A 492 -11.32 7.17 -28.71
C GLY A 492 -10.82 6.06 -27.78
N ALA A 493 -9.97 5.18 -28.30
CA ALA A 493 -9.46 4.00 -27.59
C ALA A 493 -7.95 3.83 -27.73
N GLY A 494 -7.32 3.18 -26.74
CA GLY A 494 -5.90 2.81 -26.79
C GLY A 494 -4.94 3.99 -26.68
N ASN A 495 -5.36 5.10 -26.06
CA ASN A 495 -4.54 6.29 -25.91
C ASN A 495 -3.67 6.24 -24.65
N THR A 496 -2.43 6.69 -24.73
CA THR A 496 -1.51 6.87 -23.59
C THR A 496 -1.16 8.35 -23.45
N ALA A 497 -1.50 8.98 -22.33
CA ALA A 497 -1.24 10.40 -22.06
C ALA A 497 -0.50 10.57 -20.73
N LEU A 498 0.75 11.01 -20.77
CA LEU A 498 1.60 11.22 -19.59
C LEU A 498 2.13 12.65 -19.57
N GLY A 499 1.59 13.51 -18.69
CA GLY A 499 2.01 14.90 -18.52
C GLY A 499 0.86 15.90 -18.51
N TRP A 500 1.13 17.12 -18.03
CA TRP A 500 0.13 18.19 -17.96
C TRP A 500 -0.50 18.46 -19.34
N ARG A 501 -1.81 18.29 -19.45
CA ARG A 501 -2.59 18.48 -20.69
C ARG A 501 -2.14 17.65 -21.90
N SER A 502 -1.51 16.49 -21.68
CA SER A 502 -1.27 15.56 -22.77
C SER A 502 -2.60 15.01 -23.30
N LEU A 503 -2.81 15.05 -24.62
CA LEU A 503 -4.08 14.63 -25.27
C LEU A 503 -5.35 15.28 -24.70
N PHE A 504 -5.26 16.50 -24.17
CA PHE A 504 -6.34 17.14 -23.41
C PHE A 504 -7.67 17.30 -24.18
N LEU A 505 -7.63 17.75 -25.44
CA LEU A 505 -8.82 17.93 -26.29
C LEU A 505 -9.04 16.78 -27.29
N ASP A 506 -8.38 15.64 -27.11
CA ASP A 506 -8.70 14.46 -27.91
C ASP A 506 -10.09 13.94 -27.51
N THR A 507 -11.02 13.89 -28.47
CA THR A 507 -12.40 13.45 -28.23
C THR A 507 -12.68 12.08 -28.83
N THR A 508 -12.21 11.83 -30.06
CA THR A 508 -12.50 10.62 -30.84
C THR A 508 -11.26 9.90 -31.35
N GLY A 509 -10.08 10.52 -31.26
CA GLY A 509 -8.83 9.97 -31.74
C GLY A 509 -8.43 8.71 -30.96
N SER A 510 -7.88 7.75 -31.67
CA SER A 510 -7.47 6.45 -31.12
C SER A 510 -6.00 6.14 -31.38
N PHE A 511 -5.43 5.31 -30.53
CA PHE A 511 -4.06 4.80 -30.64
C PHE A 511 -2.97 5.88 -30.61
N ASN A 512 -3.23 6.97 -29.88
CA ASN A 512 -2.28 8.07 -29.69
C ASN A 512 -1.40 7.85 -28.46
N THR A 513 -0.12 8.23 -28.54
CA THR A 513 0.80 8.23 -27.39
C THR A 513 1.37 9.64 -27.20
N GLY A 514 0.97 10.34 -26.15
CA GLY A 514 1.51 11.63 -25.74
C GLY A 514 2.29 11.53 -24.44
N VAL A 515 3.56 11.93 -24.45
CA VAL A 515 4.43 11.97 -23.26
C VAL A 515 5.15 13.31 -23.20
N GLY A 516 4.76 14.15 -22.24
CA GLY A 516 5.27 15.52 -22.09
C GLY A 516 4.16 16.54 -21.87
N GLY A 517 4.50 17.71 -21.32
CA GLY A 517 3.54 18.80 -21.13
C GLY A 517 3.01 19.31 -22.48
N GLY A 518 1.69 19.25 -22.67
CA GLY A 518 1.03 19.68 -23.91
C GLY A 518 1.27 18.80 -25.14
N ALA A 519 1.87 17.60 -24.99
CA ALA A 519 2.04 16.68 -26.12
C ALA A 519 0.65 16.28 -26.67
N LEU A 520 0.42 16.46 -27.98
CA LEU A 520 -0.86 16.17 -28.66
C LEU A 520 -2.10 16.88 -28.06
N ALA A 521 -1.96 18.01 -27.38
CA ALA A 521 -3.07 18.58 -26.60
C ALA A 521 -4.31 18.94 -27.43
N LEU A 522 -4.15 19.25 -28.72
CA LEU A 522 -5.23 19.62 -29.64
C LEU A 522 -5.40 18.59 -30.77
N ASN A 523 -4.99 17.34 -30.52
CA ASN A 523 -5.12 16.24 -31.47
C ASN A 523 -6.50 15.59 -31.42
N ASN A 524 -7.14 15.42 -32.59
CA ASN A 524 -8.35 14.61 -32.73
C ASN A 524 -8.25 13.56 -33.85
N ALA A 525 -7.01 13.17 -34.18
CA ALA A 525 -6.66 12.21 -35.21
C ALA A 525 -6.09 10.92 -34.61
N ASP A 526 -5.95 9.88 -35.42
CA ASP A 526 -5.53 8.55 -34.98
C ASP A 526 -4.02 8.30 -35.18
N SER A 527 -3.48 7.40 -34.34
CA SER A 527 -2.17 6.75 -34.52
C SER A 527 -0.97 7.71 -34.51
N ASN A 528 -0.99 8.74 -33.65
CA ASN A 528 0.13 9.67 -33.50
C ASN A 528 0.97 9.38 -32.24
N THR A 529 2.29 9.46 -32.34
CA THR A 529 3.22 9.35 -31.22
C THR A 529 3.95 10.68 -31.01
N ALA A 530 3.87 11.27 -29.83
CA ALA A 530 4.50 12.52 -29.46
C ALA A 530 5.21 12.38 -28.10
N VAL A 531 6.53 12.54 -28.09
CA VAL A 531 7.36 12.46 -26.89
C VAL A 531 8.23 13.72 -26.81
N GLY A 532 7.88 14.61 -25.89
CA GLY A 532 8.48 15.95 -25.76
C GLY A 532 7.44 17.00 -25.34
N VAL A 533 7.89 18.10 -24.75
CA VAL A 533 6.99 19.22 -24.44
C VAL A 533 6.49 19.82 -25.77
N ALA A 534 5.17 20.01 -25.88
CA ALA A 534 4.48 20.54 -27.06
C ALA A 534 4.73 19.79 -28.40
N ALA A 535 5.27 18.57 -28.36
CA ALA A 535 5.36 17.73 -29.55
C ALA A 535 3.95 17.45 -30.12
N LEU A 536 3.76 17.69 -31.42
CA LEU A 536 2.45 17.59 -32.10
C LEU A 536 1.30 18.36 -31.42
N LEU A 537 1.60 19.47 -30.74
CA LEU A 537 0.62 20.23 -29.95
C LEU A 537 -0.66 20.59 -30.72
N LEU A 538 -0.55 21.02 -31.99
CA LEU A 538 -1.65 21.52 -32.83
C LEU A 538 -1.98 20.57 -34.00
N ASN A 539 -1.92 19.24 -33.77
CA ASN A 539 -2.22 18.27 -34.82
C ASN A 539 -3.71 17.96 -34.99
N THR A 540 -4.46 18.71 -35.80
CA THR A 540 -5.93 18.59 -35.83
C THR A 540 -6.43 17.28 -36.47
N THR A 541 -5.94 16.94 -37.66
CA THR A 541 -6.43 15.82 -38.49
C THR A 541 -5.34 14.91 -39.05
N GLY A 542 -4.06 15.25 -38.88
CA GLY A 542 -2.93 14.45 -39.35
C GLY A 542 -2.82 13.10 -38.63
N THR A 543 -2.59 12.02 -39.35
CA THR A 543 -2.50 10.66 -38.78
C THR A 543 -1.11 10.06 -38.98
N GLN A 544 -0.77 9.05 -38.18
CA GLN A 544 0.46 8.27 -38.35
C GLN A 544 1.76 9.08 -38.21
N ASN A 545 1.74 10.17 -37.44
CA ASN A 545 2.93 11.00 -37.20
C ASN A 545 3.71 10.52 -35.97
N THR A 546 5.04 10.61 -36.03
CA THR A 546 5.95 10.37 -34.90
C THR A 546 6.77 11.63 -34.65
N ALA A 547 6.66 12.22 -33.46
CA ALA A 547 7.41 13.39 -33.02
C ALA A 547 8.17 13.07 -31.73
N LEU A 548 9.51 13.13 -31.78
CA LEU A 548 10.39 12.89 -30.64
C LEU A 548 11.31 14.11 -30.45
N GLY A 549 11.02 14.93 -29.46
CA GLY A 549 11.74 16.17 -29.18
C GLY A 549 10.80 17.30 -28.74
N THR A 550 11.31 18.25 -27.98
CA THR A 550 10.56 19.47 -27.64
C THR A 550 10.23 20.22 -28.92
N ASP A 551 8.95 20.61 -29.06
CA ASP A 551 8.42 21.36 -30.19
C ASP A 551 8.63 20.70 -31.59
N ALA A 552 8.77 19.37 -31.64
CA ALA A 552 8.74 18.63 -32.90
C ALA A 552 7.31 18.57 -33.46
N LEU A 553 7.12 18.88 -34.75
CA LEU A 553 5.82 18.87 -35.45
C LEU A 553 4.70 19.70 -34.79
N VAL A 554 5.03 20.79 -34.07
CA VAL A 554 4.05 21.60 -33.31
C VAL A 554 2.82 21.99 -34.12
N PHE A 555 3.01 22.50 -35.34
CA PHE A 555 1.94 23.11 -36.15
C PHE A 555 1.32 22.17 -37.21
N ASN A 556 1.49 20.85 -37.07
CA ASN A 556 1.05 19.85 -38.05
C ASN A 556 -0.47 19.70 -38.19
N ASP A 557 -1.14 20.61 -38.88
CA ASP A 557 -2.61 20.61 -39.02
C ASP A 557 -3.19 19.29 -39.61
N SER A 558 -2.79 18.90 -40.83
CA SER A 558 -3.32 17.72 -41.54
C SER A 558 -2.26 16.82 -42.20
N GLY A 559 -0.98 17.17 -42.06
CA GLY A 559 0.14 16.34 -42.54
C GLY A 559 0.11 14.94 -41.91
N SER A 560 0.28 13.90 -42.73
CA SER A 560 0.24 12.51 -42.25
C SER A 560 1.54 11.77 -42.60
N SER A 561 1.83 10.73 -41.83
CA SER A 561 2.99 9.84 -42.03
C SER A 561 4.35 10.55 -41.90
N ASN A 562 4.46 11.59 -41.07
CA ASN A 562 5.73 12.27 -40.82
C ASN A 562 6.48 11.66 -39.62
N ALA A 563 7.81 11.58 -39.70
CA ALA A 563 8.69 11.18 -38.62
C ALA A 563 9.68 12.31 -38.31
N ALA A 564 9.51 13.00 -37.17
CA ALA A 564 10.36 14.07 -36.70
C ALA A 564 11.08 13.66 -35.41
N THR A 565 12.41 13.68 -35.42
CA THR A 565 13.25 13.40 -34.24
C THR A 565 14.29 14.50 -34.07
N GLY A 566 14.15 15.33 -33.05
CA GLY A 566 15.00 16.49 -32.78
C GLY A 566 14.23 17.68 -32.23
N TYR A 567 14.94 18.62 -31.62
CA TYR A 567 14.36 19.90 -31.21
C TYR A 567 13.91 20.70 -32.45
N PHE A 568 12.65 21.17 -32.47
CA PHE A 568 12.05 21.89 -33.61
C PHE A 568 12.10 21.17 -34.97
N ALA A 569 12.30 19.85 -35.01
CA ALA A 569 12.22 19.10 -36.27
C ALA A 569 10.80 19.19 -36.85
N LEU A 570 10.66 19.58 -38.12
CA LEU A 570 9.38 19.79 -38.80
C LEU A 570 8.40 20.73 -38.06
N MET A 571 8.89 21.68 -37.24
CA MET A 571 8.07 22.52 -36.36
C MET A 571 6.87 23.17 -37.07
N ASN A 572 7.08 23.75 -38.26
CA ASN A 572 6.06 24.51 -39.00
C ASN A 572 5.32 23.71 -40.07
N ASN A 573 5.47 22.37 -40.11
CA ASN A 573 4.74 21.55 -41.07
C ASN A 573 3.25 21.73 -40.84
N THR A 574 2.44 22.00 -41.87
CA THR A 574 0.98 22.16 -41.75
C THR A 574 0.24 21.05 -42.48
N THR A 575 0.59 20.80 -43.75
CA THR A 575 -0.10 19.85 -44.64
C THR A 575 0.84 18.83 -45.28
N GLY A 576 2.16 19.05 -45.19
CA GLY A 576 3.15 18.15 -45.78
C GLY A 576 3.11 16.75 -45.15
N GLY A 577 3.22 15.71 -45.96
CA GLY A 577 3.17 14.33 -45.53
C GLY A 577 4.38 13.51 -45.96
N SER A 578 4.55 12.36 -45.32
CA SER A 578 5.61 11.39 -45.63
C SER A 578 7.04 11.94 -45.53
N ASN A 579 7.29 12.90 -44.62
CA ASN A 579 8.63 13.45 -44.38
C ASN A 579 9.33 12.73 -43.22
N ALA A 580 10.63 12.48 -43.34
CA ALA A 580 11.50 11.96 -42.29
C ALA A 580 12.58 12.99 -41.95
N ALA A 581 12.45 13.68 -40.81
CA ALA A 581 13.37 14.70 -40.32
C ALA A 581 14.07 14.24 -39.03
N MET A 582 15.37 14.01 -39.10
CA MET A 582 16.19 13.55 -37.98
C MET A 582 17.33 14.52 -37.73
N GLY A 583 17.22 15.34 -36.69
CA GLY A 583 18.19 16.37 -36.30
C GLY A 583 17.53 17.62 -35.76
N ASP A 584 18.29 18.41 -34.99
CA ASP A 584 17.84 19.72 -34.52
C ASP A 584 17.52 20.65 -35.72
N GLN A 585 16.30 21.19 -35.73
CA GLN A 585 15.73 22.07 -36.76
C GLN A 585 15.75 21.52 -38.21
N ALA A 586 15.81 20.19 -38.38
CA ALA A 586 15.65 19.59 -39.70
C ALA A 586 14.24 19.88 -40.26
N LEU A 587 14.16 20.40 -41.49
CA LEU A 587 12.89 20.80 -42.15
C LEU A 587 12.02 21.77 -41.33
N THR A 588 12.60 22.60 -40.45
CA THR A 588 11.84 23.46 -39.54
C THR A 588 10.86 24.42 -40.23
N ALA A 589 11.20 24.91 -41.43
CA ALA A 589 10.34 25.81 -42.21
C ALA A 589 9.35 25.10 -43.14
N ASN A 590 9.38 23.76 -43.24
CA ASN A 590 8.49 23.04 -44.14
C ASN A 590 7.05 23.31 -43.75
N THR A 591 6.17 23.61 -44.71
CA THR A 591 4.74 23.83 -44.50
C THR A 591 3.92 22.78 -45.25
N SER A 592 4.26 22.49 -46.50
CA SER A 592 3.47 21.61 -47.39
C SER A 592 4.31 20.66 -48.25
N GLY A 593 5.63 20.69 -48.14
CA GLY A 593 6.53 19.78 -48.84
C GLY A 593 6.35 18.33 -48.39
N ASN A 594 6.50 17.40 -49.32
CA ASN A 594 6.24 15.97 -49.11
C ASN A 594 7.46 15.11 -49.42
N ASN A 595 7.48 13.89 -48.89
CA ASN A 595 8.46 12.85 -49.23
C ASN A 595 9.93 13.25 -49.03
N ASN A 596 10.22 14.16 -48.11
CA ASN A 596 11.59 14.58 -47.84
C ASN A 596 12.25 13.70 -46.77
N THR A 597 13.46 13.24 -47.03
CA THR A 597 14.36 12.62 -46.05
C THR A 597 15.45 13.62 -45.69
N ALA A 598 15.47 14.09 -44.44
CA ALA A 598 16.39 15.09 -43.92
C ALA A 598 17.11 14.55 -42.68
N VAL A 599 18.39 14.21 -42.79
CA VAL A 599 19.17 13.62 -41.69
C VAL A 599 20.38 14.49 -41.39
N GLY A 600 20.33 15.22 -40.27
CA GLY A 600 21.36 16.15 -39.81
C GLY A 600 20.77 17.42 -39.20
N ASN A 601 21.61 18.20 -38.51
CA ASN A 601 21.22 19.50 -37.98
C ASN A 601 21.00 20.52 -39.11
N LEU A 602 19.91 21.31 -39.04
CA LEU A 602 19.56 22.37 -40.00
C LEU A 602 19.43 21.93 -41.47
N VAL A 603 19.17 20.64 -41.71
CA VAL A 603 18.94 20.11 -43.06
C VAL A 603 17.64 20.67 -43.62
N LEU A 604 17.68 21.17 -44.87
CA LEU A 604 16.52 21.78 -45.54
C LEU A 604 15.82 22.87 -44.69
N THR A 605 16.55 23.58 -43.83
CA THR A 605 15.96 24.50 -42.83
C THR A 605 15.11 25.63 -43.42
N ASN A 606 15.34 26.04 -44.67
CA ASN A 606 14.56 27.08 -45.37
C ASN A 606 13.59 26.51 -46.43
N SER A 607 13.47 25.18 -46.54
CA SER A 607 12.50 24.57 -47.47
C SER A 607 11.10 24.71 -46.90
N GLU A 608 10.22 25.42 -47.62
CA GLU A 608 8.82 25.64 -47.21
C GLU A 608 7.83 24.69 -47.91
N THR A 609 8.01 24.44 -49.20
CA THR A 609 7.04 23.68 -50.02
C THR A 609 7.69 22.63 -50.92
N THR A 610 9.00 22.43 -50.79
CA THR A 610 9.74 21.55 -51.68
C THR A 610 9.64 20.08 -51.27
N SER A 611 9.74 19.18 -52.24
CA SER A 611 9.40 17.77 -52.09
C SER A 611 10.47 16.85 -52.68
N ASP A 612 10.39 15.58 -52.28
CA ASP A 612 11.16 14.45 -52.82
C ASP A 612 12.69 14.58 -52.62
N HIS A 613 13.13 15.24 -51.55
CA HIS A 613 14.55 15.36 -51.23
C HIS A 613 15.11 14.17 -50.45
N VAL A 614 16.39 13.86 -50.66
CA VAL A 614 17.20 13.02 -49.77
C VAL A 614 18.45 13.79 -49.38
N CYS A 615 18.41 14.47 -48.24
CA CYS A 615 19.47 15.33 -47.73
C CYS A 615 20.08 14.75 -46.46
N VAL A 616 21.40 14.55 -46.45
CA VAL A 616 22.15 13.95 -45.33
C VAL A 616 23.41 14.75 -45.02
N GLY A 617 23.55 15.21 -43.78
CA GLY A 617 24.68 16.01 -43.29
C GLY A 617 24.24 17.34 -42.67
N ARG A 618 25.07 17.97 -41.83
CA ARG A 618 24.73 19.29 -41.25
C ARG A 618 24.53 20.33 -42.37
N GLU A 619 23.42 21.06 -42.32
CA GLU A 619 23.03 22.11 -43.29
C GLU A 619 22.87 21.64 -44.75
N ALA A 620 22.78 20.33 -45.00
CA ALA A 620 22.54 19.80 -46.34
C ALA A 620 21.23 20.37 -46.92
N GLY A 621 21.29 20.99 -48.10
CA GLY A 621 20.13 21.60 -48.75
C GLY A 621 19.50 22.77 -47.99
N SER A 622 20.16 23.35 -46.97
CA SER A 622 19.61 24.42 -46.13
C SER A 622 19.11 25.65 -46.91
N GLY A 623 19.67 25.91 -48.10
CA GLY A 623 19.27 27.01 -48.96
C GLY A 623 18.11 26.70 -49.93
N ILE A 624 17.66 25.44 -50.07
CA ILE A 624 16.62 25.06 -51.03
C ILE A 624 15.29 25.74 -50.66
N THR A 625 14.71 26.47 -51.61
CA THR A 625 13.40 27.13 -51.42
C THR A 625 12.39 26.77 -52.49
N THR A 626 12.81 26.37 -53.70
CA THR A 626 11.88 26.10 -54.82
C THR A 626 12.10 24.79 -55.58
N ALA A 627 13.27 24.15 -55.47
CA ALA A 627 13.60 22.95 -56.23
C ALA A 627 13.13 21.67 -55.55
N ASN A 628 12.86 20.63 -56.34
CA ASN A 628 12.39 19.32 -55.87
C ASN A 628 13.34 18.19 -56.30
N ASN A 629 13.12 16.98 -55.76
CA ASN A 629 13.76 15.75 -56.25
C ASN A 629 15.30 15.81 -56.26
N ASN A 630 15.89 16.21 -55.13
CA ASN A 630 17.36 16.33 -55.01
C ASN A 630 17.92 15.38 -53.97
N ILE A 631 19.05 14.74 -54.30
CA ILE A 631 19.88 13.99 -53.36
C ILE A 631 21.08 14.85 -53.00
N ILE A 632 21.26 15.18 -51.71
CA ILE A 632 22.39 16.00 -51.23
C ILE A 632 23.05 15.30 -50.05
N ILE A 633 24.32 14.93 -50.19
CA ILE A 633 25.10 14.26 -49.14
C ILE A 633 26.35 15.08 -48.83
N GLY A 634 26.46 15.56 -47.58
CA GLY A 634 27.59 16.34 -47.08
C GLY A 634 27.20 17.72 -46.53
N HIS A 635 28.18 18.41 -45.93
CA HIS A 635 28.00 19.74 -45.34
C HIS A 635 28.54 20.82 -46.27
N HIS A 636 27.69 21.80 -46.61
CA HIS A 636 28.10 22.90 -47.47
C HIS A 636 28.35 24.18 -46.64
N SER A 637 29.53 24.33 -46.03
CA SER A 637 29.92 25.58 -45.31
C SER A 637 30.10 26.80 -46.20
N GLY A 638 30.02 26.67 -47.51
CA GLY A 638 30.26 27.77 -48.44
C GLY A 638 28.95 28.21 -49.07
N VAL A 639 28.54 29.45 -48.90
CA VAL A 639 27.36 30.01 -49.57
C VAL A 639 27.54 29.91 -51.09
N HIS A 640 26.88 28.95 -51.73
CA HIS A 640 26.55 28.99 -53.15
C HIS A 640 25.03 28.83 -53.29
N SER A 641 24.32 29.95 -53.20
CA SER A 641 22.86 30.07 -53.38
C SER A 641 22.33 29.57 -54.74
N VAL A 642 23.20 29.05 -55.60
CA VAL A 642 22.90 28.55 -56.95
C VAL A 642 22.93 27.01 -57.02
N PHE A 643 23.67 26.34 -56.14
CA PHE A 643 23.74 24.88 -56.13
C PHE A 643 22.64 24.32 -55.22
N GLY A 644 21.58 23.80 -55.83
CA GLY A 644 20.44 23.19 -55.14
C GLY A 644 19.07 23.79 -55.47
N GLN A 645 19.00 24.89 -56.21
CA GLN A 645 17.72 25.41 -56.76
C GLN A 645 17.35 24.78 -58.11
N GLU A 646 18.11 23.77 -58.55
CA GLU A 646 17.76 22.94 -59.71
C GLU A 646 17.13 21.66 -59.19
N SER A 647 16.06 21.20 -59.85
CA SER A 647 15.45 19.91 -59.51
C SER A 647 16.21 18.77 -60.17
N ASP A 648 15.96 17.53 -59.72
CA ASP A 648 16.47 16.30 -60.33
C ASP A 648 18.01 16.18 -60.30
N ARG A 649 18.63 16.60 -59.19
CA ARG A 649 20.10 16.59 -59.03
C ARG A 649 20.56 15.67 -57.91
N CYS A 650 21.75 15.10 -58.10
CA CYS A 650 22.49 14.39 -57.07
C CYS A 650 23.82 15.11 -56.81
N PHE A 651 24.01 15.57 -55.57
CA PHE A 651 25.20 16.26 -55.11
C PHE A 651 25.81 15.51 -53.93
N ILE A 652 27.08 15.15 -54.08
CA ILE A 652 27.89 14.58 -53.00
C ILE A 652 29.09 15.50 -52.83
N ASP A 653 29.14 16.25 -51.73
CA ASP A 653 30.03 17.41 -51.52
C ASP A 653 31.51 17.09 -51.83
N ASN A 654 32.06 16.00 -51.27
CA ASN A 654 33.45 15.59 -51.47
C ASN A 654 33.78 14.97 -52.85
N ILE A 655 32.79 14.81 -53.74
CA ILE A 655 32.98 14.25 -55.10
C ILE A 655 32.69 15.33 -56.15
N SER A 656 31.66 16.14 -55.92
CA SER A 656 31.19 17.15 -56.86
C SER A 656 32.22 18.27 -57.05
N GLY A 657 32.76 18.40 -58.26
CA GLY A 657 33.73 19.45 -58.60
C GLY A 657 35.16 19.22 -58.06
N ALA A 658 35.43 18.10 -57.37
CA ALA A 658 36.75 17.75 -56.89
C ALA A 658 37.63 17.15 -58.02
N PRO A 659 38.87 17.65 -58.23
CA PRO A 659 39.75 17.10 -59.27
C PRO A 659 40.28 15.72 -58.89
N VAL A 660 40.26 14.77 -59.82
CA VAL A 660 40.85 13.43 -59.67
C VAL A 660 42.07 13.29 -60.59
N SER A 661 43.13 12.67 -60.08
CA SER A 661 44.33 12.38 -60.89
C SER A 661 44.01 11.43 -62.04
N ALA A 662 44.30 11.83 -63.27
CA ALA A 662 44.11 10.98 -64.45
C ALA A 662 44.94 9.68 -64.38
N ALA A 663 46.00 9.63 -63.57
CA ALA A 663 46.85 8.44 -63.41
C ALA A 663 46.17 7.31 -62.60
N THR A 664 45.16 7.63 -61.80
CA THR A 664 44.47 6.67 -60.91
C THR A 664 42.95 6.70 -61.06
N ALA A 665 42.42 7.52 -61.97
CA ALA A 665 40.99 7.65 -62.20
C ALA A 665 40.42 6.38 -62.86
N ALA A 666 39.33 5.86 -62.32
CA ALA A 666 38.52 4.81 -62.95
C ALA A 666 37.25 5.44 -63.55
N MET A 667 36.83 4.98 -64.73
CA MET A 667 35.53 5.34 -65.28
C MET A 667 34.42 4.63 -64.50
N LEU A 668 33.47 5.42 -64.00
CA LEU A 668 32.22 4.91 -63.46
C LEU A 668 31.25 4.65 -64.61
N MET A 669 30.67 3.46 -64.63
CA MET A 669 29.67 3.02 -65.59
C MET A 669 28.35 2.81 -64.86
N VAL A 670 27.25 3.03 -65.57
CA VAL A 670 25.92 2.60 -65.15
C VAL A 670 25.54 1.42 -66.05
N ASP A 671 25.26 0.26 -65.45
CA ASP A 671 24.79 -0.91 -66.20
C ASP A 671 23.32 -0.76 -66.64
N PHE A 672 22.81 -1.72 -67.42
CA PHE A 672 21.42 -1.69 -67.89
C PHE A 672 20.38 -1.83 -66.77
N ASP A 673 20.79 -2.28 -65.59
CA ASP A 673 19.94 -2.37 -64.39
C ASP A 673 20.02 -1.09 -63.54
N GLY A 674 20.81 -0.09 -63.96
CA GLY A 674 20.99 1.16 -63.23
C GLY A 674 22.02 1.11 -62.09
N ARG A 675 22.83 0.05 -61.99
CA ARG A 675 23.88 -0.05 -60.96
C ARG A 675 25.11 0.75 -61.38
N LEU A 676 25.61 1.58 -60.47
CA LEU A 676 26.89 2.27 -60.60
C LEU A 676 28.05 1.30 -60.29
N GLY A 677 29.05 1.21 -61.16
CA GLY A 677 30.21 0.34 -60.96
C GLY A 677 31.45 0.77 -61.75
N THR A 678 32.53 0.01 -61.60
CA THR A 678 33.78 0.14 -62.38
C THR A 678 33.99 -1.11 -63.24
N ILE A 679 34.81 -1.00 -64.29
CA ILE A 679 35.16 -2.17 -65.11
C ILE A 679 36.18 -3.05 -64.37
N THR A 680 36.02 -4.37 -64.42
CA THR A 680 37.10 -5.31 -64.06
C THR A 680 38.03 -5.50 -65.25
N ALA A 681 39.34 -5.61 -65.01
CA ALA A 681 40.40 -5.63 -66.04
C ALA A 681 40.37 -6.82 -67.02
N ASP A 682 39.40 -7.74 -66.91
CA ASP A 682 39.38 -9.03 -67.63
C ASP A 682 38.39 -9.07 -68.83
N GLY A 683 37.78 -7.95 -69.21
CA GLY A 683 36.93 -7.84 -70.41
C GLY A 683 37.70 -7.42 -71.66
N PRO A 684 37.44 -7.99 -72.87
CA PRO A 684 38.13 -7.61 -74.09
C PRO A 684 37.82 -6.14 -74.41
N ASN A 685 38.88 -5.34 -74.44
CA ASN A 685 38.91 -3.92 -74.74
C ASN A 685 38.10 -3.59 -76.02
N PRO A 686 36.94 -2.91 -75.96
CA PRO A 686 36.27 -2.42 -77.15
C PRO A 686 36.77 -1.00 -77.42
N GLY A 687 37.69 -0.90 -78.38
CA GLY A 687 38.04 0.39 -78.96
C GLY A 687 36.84 1.02 -79.69
N GLY A 688 36.76 2.34 -79.64
CA GLY A 688 36.00 3.17 -80.58
C GLY A 688 34.52 3.37 -80.24
N PHE A 689 34.22 4.47 -79.55
CA PHE A 689 32.85 4.97 -79.44
C PHE A 689 32.42 5.58 -80.79
N SER A 690 31.44 4.96 -81.47
CA SER A 690 30.71 5.54 -82.60
C SER A 690 29.28 5.87 -82.17
N LEU A 691 28.93 7.17 -82.20
CA LEU A 691 27.58 7.68 -82.07
C LEU A 691 26.84 7.45 -83.40
N ASN A 692 26.28 6.26 -83.62
CA ASN A 692 25.16 6.06 -84.54
C ASN A 692 24.49 4.69 -84.36
N GLY A 693 23.26 4.72 -83.84
CA GLY A 693 22.19 3.75 -84.09
C GLY A 693 22.47 2.28 -83.79
N ILE A 694 22.20 1.85 -82.56
CA ILE A 694 21.94 0.42 -82.27
C ILE A 694 20.58 0.32 -81.60
N ARG A 695 19.60 -0.19 -82.36
CA ARG A 695 18.29 -0.63 -81.82
C ARG A 695 18.52 -1.77 -80.81
N PRO A 696 17.63 -1.96 -79.82
CA PRO A 696 17.78 -3.03 -78.83
C PRO A 696 17.86 -4.39 -79.54
N GLN A 697 18.97 -5.10 -79.38
CA GLN A 697 19.01 -6.54 -79.67
C GLN A 697 18.27 -7.26 -78.55
N ALA A 698 17.36 -8.15 -78.93
CA ALA A 698 16.66 -9.03 -78.00
C ALA A 698 17.67 -9.82 -77.15
N ILE A 699 17.37 -9.91 -75.84
CA ILE A 699 18.10 -10.73 -74.87
C ILE A 699 18.25 -12.15 -75.46
N PRO A 700 19.47 -12.73 -75.53
CA PRO A 700 19.64 -14.10 -76.01
C PRO A 700 18.78 -15.05 -75.16
N ASP A 701 18.05 -15.97 -75.79
CA ASP A 701 17.13 -16.89 -75.10
C ASP A 701 17.77 -17.65 -73.92
N ALA A 702 19.10 -17.83 -73.95
CA ALA A 702 19.89 -18.41 -72.86
C ALA A 702 19.89 -17.58 -71.55
N ALA A 703 19.89 -16.24 -71.62
CA ALA A 703 19.83 -15.40 -70.42
C ALA A 703 18.40 -15.35 -69.84
N LYS A 704 17.38 -15.40 -70.71
CA LYS A 704 15.98 -15.54 -70.30
C LYS A 704 15.71 -16.89 -69.63
N GLN A 705 16.32 -17.96 -70.15
CA GLN A 705 16.27 -19.29 -69.55
C GLN A 705 17.00 -19.33 -68.21
N ALA A 706 18.20 -18.73 -68.10
CA ALA A 706 18.94 -18.69 -66.84
C ALA A 706 18.20 -17.91 -65.73
N MET A 707 17.52 -16.81 -66.08
CA MET A 707 16.68 -16.08 -65.12
C MET A 707 15.43 -16.87 -64.74
N LEU A 708 14.82 -17.59 -65.69
CA LEU A 708 13.68 -18.46 -65.42
C LEU A 708 14.10 -19.63 -64.50
N ASP A 709 15.25 -20.23 -64.74
CA ASP A 709 15.79 -21.32 -63.92
C ASP A 709 16.10 -20.83 -62.49
N LEU A 710 16.65 -19.63 -62.34
CA LEU A 710 16.88 -19.00 -61.02
C LEU A 710 15.56 -18.69 -60.28
N GLN A 711 14.55 -18.18 -61.00
CA GLN A 711 13.22 -17.94 -60.43
C GLN A 711 12.52 -19.24 -60.02
N VAL A 712 12.67 -20.31 -60.82
CA VAL A 712 12.15 -21.63 -60.46
C VAL A 712 12.88 -22.18 -59.23
N GLN A 713 14.19 -21.99 -59.11
CA GLN A 713 14.97 -22.44 -57.96
C GLN A 713 14.59 -21.72 -56.65
N ASP A 714 14.34 -20.41 -56.72
CA ASP A 714 13.89 -19.61 -55.58
C ASP A 714 12.45 -19.96 -55.18
N LEU A 715 11.60 -20.24 -56.18
CA LEU A 715 10.24 -20.71 -55.96
C LEU A 715 10.23 -22.11 -55.31
N GLU A 716 11.10 -23.02 -55.74
CA GLU A 716 11.26 -24.36 -55.15
C GLU A 716 11.76 -24.28 -53.70
N ALA A 717 12.72 -23.40 -53.41
CA ALA A 717 13.20 -23.16 -52.04
C ALA A 717 12.09 -22.61 -51.14
N THR A 718 11.29 -21.67 -51.65
CA THR A 718 10.15 -21.09 -50.94
C THR A 718 9.07 -22.14 -50.67
N ILE A 719 8.76 -23.00 -51.65
CA ILE A 719 7.79 -24.09 -51.50
C ILE A 719 8.27 -25.10 -50.44
N ALA A 720 9.56 -25.46 -50.45
CA ALA A 720 10.13 -26.36 -49.46
C ALA A 720 10.04 -25.79 -48.04
N GLN A 721 10.31 -24.49 -47.87
CA GLN A 721 10.18 -23.81 -46.59
C GLN A 721 8.72 -23.76 -46.13
N GLN A 722 7.78 -23.47 -47.03
CA GLN A 722 6.34 -23.49 -46.74
C GLN A 722 5.87 -24.89 -46.32
N GLN A 723 6.34 -25.95 -46.97
CA GLN A 723 6.04 -27.33 -46.58
C GLN A 723 6.56 -27.66 -45.17
N GLN A 724 7.77 -27.24 -44.82
CA GLN A 724 8.33 -27.45 -43.48
C GLN A 724 7.52 -26.70 -42.39
N GLN A 725 7.05 -25.49 -42.71
CA GLN A 725 6.16 -24.73 -41.82
C GLN A 725 4.79 -25.39 -41.67
N ILE A 726 4.20 -25.91 -42.76
CA ILE A 726 2.93 -26.64 -42.72
C ILE A 726 3.05 -27.93 -41.91
N GLU A 727 4.14 -28.68 -42.02
CA GLU A 727 4.38 -29.88 -41.20
C GLU A 727 4.49 -29.52 -39.71
N THR A 728 5.20 -28.43 -39.39
CA THR A 728 5.33 -27.94 -38.02
C THR A 728 3.97 -27.52 -37.45
N LEU A 729 3.18 -26.76 -38.22
CA LEU A 729 1.81 -26.39 -37.84
C LEU A 729 0.93 -27.62 -37.63
N THR A 730 1.06 -28.64 -38.49
CA THR A 730 0.28 -29.88 -38.40
C THR A 730 0.60 -30.64 -37.12
N VAL A 731 1.87 -30.71 -36.72
CA VAL A 731 2.29 -31.32 -35.44
C VAL A 731 1.73 -30.53 -34.24
N GLN A 732 1.78 -29.21 -34.28
CA GLN A 732 1.20 -28.36 -33.23
C GLN A 732 -0.32 -28.53 -33.12
N LEU A 733 -1.03 -28.58 -34.25
CA LEU A 733 -2.48 -28.76 -34.27
C LEU A 733 -2.91 -30.13 -33.71
N LYS A 734 -2.14 -31.19 -34.00
CA LYS A 734 -2.34 -32.51 -33.39
C LYS A 734 -2.14 -32.48 -31.87
N LYS A 735 -1.14 -31.74 -31.39
CA LYS A 735 -0.89 -31.57 -29.94
C LYS A 735 -2.01 -30.81 -29.24
N GLN A 736 -2.53 -29.74 -29.86
CA GLN A 736 -3.71 -29.00 -29.37
C GLN A 736 -4.97 -29.88 -29.35
N THR A 737 -5.18 -30.68 -30.40
CA THR A 737 -6.33 -31.61 -30.47
C THR A 737 -6.30 -32.62 -29.31
N ALA A 738 -5.13 -33.18 -29.00
CA ALA A 738 -4.95 -34.09 -27.87
C ALA A 738 -5.18 -33.39 -26.50
N GLN A 739 -4.77 -32.13 -26.35
CA GLN A 739 -5.03 -31.34 -25.15
C GLN A 739 -6.53 -31.08 -24.95
N ILE A 740 -7.26 -30.72 -26.01
CA ILE A 740 -8.71 -30.52 -25.97
C ILE A 740 -9.42 -31.82 -25.57
N GLN A 741 -9.01 -32.96 -26.12
CA GLN A 741 -9.56 -34.26 -25.74
C GLN A 741 -9.33 -34.58 -24.25
N ASN A 742 -8.14 -34.28 -23.71
CA ASN A 742 -7.86 -34.45 -22.28
C ASN A 742 -8.72 -33.55 -21.39
N VAL A 743 -8.91 -32.28 -21.77
CA VAL A 743 -9.79 -31.35 -21.04
C VAL A 743 -11.24 -31.84 -21.08
N ASN A 744 -11.72 -32.31 -22.23
CA ASN A 744 -13.06 -32.88 -22.35
C ASN A 744 -13.25 -34.13 -21.49
N ALA A 745 -12.25 -35.02 -21.43
CA ALA A 745 -12.29 -36.19 -20.54
C ALA A 745 -12.33 -35.79 -19.05
N GLN A 746 -11.59 -34.76 -18.64
CA GLN A 746 -11.63 -34.22 -17.28
C GLN A 746 -12.97 -33.57 -16.94
N LEU A 747 -13.61 -32.90 -17.90
CA LEU A 747 -14.95 -32.32 -17.75
C LEU A 747 -16.03 -33.39 -17.60
N GLU A 748 -15.97 -34.48 -18.37
CA GLU A 748 -16.89 -35.61 -18.21
C GLU A 748 -16.73 -36.31 -16.85
N MET A 749 -15.51 -36.43 -16.32
CA MET A 749 -15.27 -36.96 -14.97
C MET A 749 -15.78 -36.05 -13.84
N ARG A 750 -15.98 -34.74 -14.11
CA ARG A 750 -16.48 -33.76 -13.13
C ARG A 750 -17.99 -33.52 -13.23
N LYS A 751 -18.71 -34.17 -14.14
CA LYS A 751 -20.17 -34.06 -14.19
C LYS A 751 -20.80 -34.71 -12.95
N PRO A 752 -21.57 -33.97 -12.14
CA PRO A 752 -22.32 -34.55 -11.03
C PRO A 752 -23.39 -35.51 -11.57
N SER A 753 -23.56 -36.66 -10.92
CA SER A 753 -24.56 -37.67 -11.29
C SER A 753 -25.97 -37.07 -11.33
N ALA A 754 -26.70 -37.28 -12.42
CA ALA A 754 -28.07 -36.78 -12.59
C ALA A 754 -28.97 -37.29 -11.45
N LYS A 755 -29.48 -36.37 -10.61
CA LYS A 755 -30.55 -36.66 -9.66
C LYS A 755 -31.86 -36.80 -10.45
N MET A 756 -32.37 -38.03 -10.57
CA MET A 756 -33.75 -38.26 -11.02
C MET A 756 -34.71 -37.67 -9.97
N ILE A 757 -35.43 -36.61 -10.33
CA ILE A 757 -36.60 -36.14 -9.58
C ILE A 757 -37.81 -36.91 -10.11
N LEU A 758 -38.26 -37.91 -9.34
CA LEU A 758 -39.55 -38.56 -9.54
C LEU A 758 -40.65 -37.58 -9.10
N ASN A 759 -41.33 -36.96 -10.07
CA ASN A 759 -42.58 -36.25 -9.83
C ASN A 759 -43.73 -37.27 -9.83
N GLU A 760 -44.31 -37.54 -8.66
CA GLU A 760 -45.56 -38.29 -8.57
C GLU A 760 -46.73 -37.44 -9.12
N PRO A 761 -47.59 -37.99 -10.00
CA PRO A 761 -48.70 -37.24 -10.56
C PRO A 761 -49.89 -37.13 -9.60
N LYS A 762 -50.36 -35.89 -9.39
CA LYS A 762 -51.65 -35.55 -8.76
C LYS A 762 -52.81 -36.15 -9.55
N ALA A 763 -53.67 -36.91 -8.86
CA ALA A 763 -54.90 -37.48 -9.38
C ALA A 763 -55.96 -36.42 -9.71
N VAL A 764 -56.59 -36.55 -10.88
CA VAL A 764 -57.84 -35.87 -11.29
C VAL A 764 -58.74 -36.93 -12.00
N PRO A 765 -60.06 -36.94 -11.78
CA PRO A 765 -60.85 -38.17 -11.73
C PRO A 765 -61.49 -38.64 -13.06
N SER A 766 -61.52 -39.98 -13.18
CA SER A 766 -62.51 -40.86 -13.83
C SER A 766 -63.20 -40.40 -15.14
N GLY A 767 -62.69 -40.92 -16.27
CA GLY A 767 -63.43 -41.08 -17.53
C GLY A 767 -63.95 -42.52 -17.69
N ARG A 768 -65.19 -42.63 -18.18
CA ARG A 768 -66.04 -43.82 -18.27
C ARG A 768 -65.42 -45.06 -18.93
N VAL A 769 -65.77 -46.19 -18.29
CA VAL A 769 -65.69 -47.58 -18.73
C VAL A 769 -66.47 -47.82 -20.03
N TYR A 770 -65.86 -48.54 -20.98
CA TYR A 770 -66.54 -49.52 -21.83
C TYR A 770 -65.58 -50.70 -22.08
N GLY A 771 -65.97 -51.88 -21.61
CA GLY A 771 -65.25 -53.13 -21.79
C GLY A 771 -66.11 -54.27 -21.26
N GLN A 772 -66.96 -54.79 -22.14
CA GLN A 772 -67.79 -55.96 -21.89
C GLN A 772 -66.94 -57.24 -21.81
N LEU A 773 -67.27 -58.03 -20.79
CA LEU A 773 -67.52 -59.48 -20.78
C LEU A 773 -66.37 -60.45 -21.12
N GLU A 774 -66.13 -61.30 -20.10
CA GLU A 774 -65.97 -62.78 -20.15
C GLU A 774 -64.73 -63.34 -20.88
N GLN A 775 -63.88 -64.20 -20.30
CA GLN A 775 -63.96 -65.13 -19.15
C GLN A 775 -62.58 -65.24 -18.47
#